data_AF-A0A1Y4EJ55-F1
#
_entry.id   AF-A0A1Y4EJ55-F1
#
_cell.length_a   1.000
_cell.length_b   1.000
_cell.length_c   1.000
_cell.angle_alpha   90.00
_cell.angle_beta   90.00
_cell.angle_gamma   90.00
#
_symmetry.space_group_name_H-M   'P 1'
#
loop_
_entity.id
_entity.type
_entity.pdbx_description
1 polymer ?
#
loop_
_entity_poly.entity_id
_entity_poly.type
_entity_poly.pdbx_seq_one_letter_code
_entity_poly.pdbx_strand_id
1 'polypeptide(L)'
;MKKSMKVRLFSGLVALCMLLAFLPTAAFAAGNNVAQIGDQTYATLDDAIAAASDGDTILLLDDATVSKTLDKSITIDGQGHTLTSTDVRYGFSKGRSLTFQNMTAHFGYTIEIENPEYTSDLSLFYVNGDTDFTFKNAKVYMDGAGASNRLHAIYYDGGSVGTITLDHSRLEITNFPEDAIEWSGNESNLNVLHSTYISDQNRSGITGTWNVKIDSSNVQVINSIGNGSNGSNYDIKNSVVNFSDNGSHGLSAKNLMVDSSTVTANGNGFIGVAVDGDMAIQNNSTVSLTGNAGGSLAGYAAMRLYNNNTFTVDGTSKLSIKDNQNTGLYVRQGSLTVEDGAVLEIMGNHVTNDLLDGFGGGVYVGYGANYDPTVTLPADAKIYNNHATVGGDDIYVSQGVNGPSLTFGETSASWVMDGEDCGGKEHLIDGWYDDSEGTRWEAHAGTEEGNHIEEFTDFSEETGLATVSGVTSLKAAHGKDPIEKTSFPGLEKWIVRTNSDESTTDVKDDTVAAGNTVDFKLTTNVPDDLLNYIKPEDANDPEVTGPAINTLANVPLEERGEYLLTLHDAMDDYLVEPDSFVITIDREGTDNDVTLDASQYILNQPGVIDADCDFEITMDLVALYNAGVITDADIEHATDIVVTYTAKLDGTATAGSYQNTAWVSYPGGETMRDKVTVETYKIDVFKYDQTNEEKGLEGATFEFYQKDEGGNPINVVELTSGADGHILIDGLDAGVYYLKETKAPEGYVCSEEELTITIPDQADGSNLVSVKFANSPVPHTGGMGTMLFTVGGMSILAAAGAVMIVPRTFRKKQENS
;
A
#
# COMPACT_ATOMS: atom_id res chain seq x y z
N MET A 1 -10.80 -77.35 -2.14
CA MET A 1 -9.55 -77.35 -1.34
C MET A 1 -8.38 -77.69 -2.22
N LYS A 2 -7.88 -76.71 -2.98
CA LYS A 2 -6.83 -76.89 -3.98
C LYS A 2 -6.03 -75.59 -3.96
N LYS A 3 -4.77 -75.66 -3.52
CA LYS A 3 -3.54 -75.90 -4.32
C LYS A 3 -2.94 -74.53 -4.69
N SER A 4 -1.74 -74.21 -4.17
CA SER A 4 -0.43 -74.45 -4.82
C SER A 4 -0.27 -73.56 -6.07
N MET A 5 0.85 -72.95 -6.41
CA MET A 5 2.24 -73.34 -6.28
C MET A 5 3.06 -72.27 -7.03
N LYS A 6 4.32 -72.06 -6.64
CA LYS A 6 5.51 -71.88 -7.51
C LYS A 6 5.46 -70.85 -8.66
N VAL A 7 6.28 -69.79 -8.61
CA VAL A 7 7.71 -69.75 -9.03
C VAL A 7 7.89 -69.68 -10.57
N ARG A 8 8.33 -68.46 -10.97
CA ARG A 8 9.34 -68.07 -11.97
C ARG A 8 9.07 -68.09 -13.48
N LEU A 9 9.44 -66.92 -14.05
CA LEU A 9 10.09 -66.63 -15.34
C LEU A 9 9.27 -66.80 -16.63
N PHE A 10 9.02 -65.69 -17.34
CA PHE A 10 9.68 -65.33 -18.62
C PHE A 10 9.03 -64.05 -19.22
N SER A 11 9.87 -63.17 -19.82
CA SER A 11 9.62 -62.32 -21.02
C SER A 11 8.29 -61.54 -21.17
N GLY A 12 8.27 -60.24 -21.42
CA GLY A 12 8.87 -59.65 -22.62
C GLY A 12 7.99 -59.90 -23.85
N LEU A 13 7.54 -58.81 -24.48
CA LEU A 13 6.96 -58.70 -25.82
C LEU A 13 5.41 -58.75 -25.95
N VAL A 14 4.87 -57.53 -26.15
CA VAL A 14 4.04 -57.12 -27.30
C VAL A 14 2.57 -57.56 -27.38
N ALA A 15 1.73 -56.52 -27.38
CA ALA A 15 0.55 -56.31 -28.21
C ALA A 15 -0.47 -57.44 -28.33
N LEU A 16 -1.58 -57.30 -27.62
CA LEU A 16 -2.91 -57.42 -28.23
C LEU A 16 -4.00 -56.88 -27.30
N CYS A 17 -4.17 -55.55 -27.29
CA CYS A 17 -5.50 -54.90 -27.26
C CYS A 17 -5.41 -53.39 -27.59
N MET A 18 -4.47 -53.00 -28.47
CA MET A 18 -4.59 -51.80 -29.31
C MET A 18 -5.56 -52.07 -30.49
N LEU A 19 -6.73 -52.62 -30.22
CA LEU A 19 -7.73 -52.85 -31.27
C LEU A 19 -9.12 -52.94 -30.63
N LEU A 20 -9.65 -51.78 -30.24
CA LEU A 20 -11.07 -51.39 -30.28
C LEU A 20 -11.23 -49.95 -29.77
N ALA A 21 -10.48 -49.02 -30.37
CA ALA A 21 -10.79 -47.60 -30.41
C ALA A 21 -10.66 -47.12 -31.86
N PHE A 22 -11.39 -47.79 -32.75
CA PHE A 22 -11.70 -47.27 -34.08
C PHE A 22 -13.14 -47.68 -34.39
N LEU A 23 -14.10 -46.88 -33.92
CA LEU A 23 -15.41 -46.70 -34.54
C LEU A 23 -15.87 -45.27 -34.23
N PRO A 24 -16.56 -44.65 -35.19
CA PRO A 24 -16.08 -43.44 -35.82
C PRO A 24 -16.34 -42.22 -34.95
N THR A 25 -15.28 -41.43 -34.76
CA THR A 25 -15.42 -39.99 -34.90
C THR A 25 -16.18 -39.76 -36.20
N ALA A 26 -17.45 -39.34 -36.09
CA ALA A 26 -17.99 -38.52 -37.14
C ALA A 26 -17.03 -37.32 -37.21
N ALA A 27 -16.14 -37.35 -38.18
CA ALA A 27 -15.41 -36.19 -38.63
C ALA A 27 -16.47 -35.18 -39.08
N PHE A 28 -17.00 -34.42 -38.12
CA PHE A 28 -17.52 -33.11 -38.41
C PHE A 28 -16.31 -32.30 -38.88
N ALA A 29 -16.49 -31.65 -40.02
CA ALA A 29 -15.45 -30.94 -40.72
C ALA A 29 -14.62 -30.09 -39.75
N ALA A 30 -13.31 -30.17 -39.87
CA ALA A 30 -12.38 -29.19 -39.31
C ALA A 30 -12.72 -27.81 -39.88
N GLY A 31 -13.65 -27.12 -39.24
CA GLY A 31 -13.68 -25.67 -39.18
C GLY A 31 -13.01 -25.31 -37.86
N ASN A 32 -12.06 -24.40 -37.89
CA ASN A 32 -11.46 -23.82 -36.69
C ASN A 32 -12.56 -23.05 -35.95
N ASN A 33 -13.31 -23.73 -35.09
CA ASN A 33 -14.35 -23.11 -34.29
C ASN A 33 -13.71 -22.48 -33.05
N VAL A 34 -14.04 -21.23 -32.81
CA VAL A 34 -13.40 -20.36 -31.81
C VAL A 34 -14.26 -20.25 -30.55
N ALA A 35 -15.56 -20.54 -30.62
CA ALA A 35 -16.48 -20.37 -29.50
C ALA A 35 -17.53 -21.49 -29.42
N GLN A 36 -18.10 -21.70 -28.23
CA GLN A 36 -19.11 -22.71 -27.94
C GLN A 36 -20.20 -22.21 -26.99
N ILE A 37 -21.45 -22.60 -27.25
CA ILE A 37 -22.60 -22.41 -26.34
C ILE A 37 -23.34 -23.75 -26.22
N GLY A 38 -23.38 -24.31 -25.02
CA GLY A 38 -23.89 -25.68 -24.81
C GLY A 38 -23.12 -26.68 -25.70
N ASP A 39 -23.81 -27.45 -26.53
CA ASP A 39 -23.20 -28.41 -27.47
C ASP A 39 -22.90 -27.81 -28.86
N GLN A 40 -23.26 -26.54 -29.11
CA GLN A 40 -23.11 -25.89 -30.42
C GLN A 40 -21.79 -25.11 -30.49
N THR A 41 -21.05 -25.27 -31.58
CA THR A 41 -19.77 -24.59 -31.83
C THR A 41 -19.89 -23.59 -32.99
N TYR A 42 -19.11 -22.52 -32.92
CA TYR A 42 -19.17 -21.38 -33.82
C TYR A 42 -17.78 -21.07 -34.37
N ALA A 43 -17.71 -20.72 -35.66
CA ALA A 43 -16.45 -20.37 -36.34
C ALA A 43 -15.82 -19.07 -35.82
N THR A 44 -16.65 -18.15 -35.30
CA THR A 44 -16.22 -16.86 -34.76
C THR A 44 -16.95 -16.56 -33.45
N LEU A 45 -16.34 -15.71 -32.61
CA LEU A 45 -17.00 -15.23 -31.39
C LEU A 45 -18.22 -14.36 -31.72
N ASP A 46 -18.15 -13.53 -32.76
CA ASP A 46 -19.29 -12.70 -33.20
C ASP A 46 -20.52 -13.55 -33.60
N ASP A 47 -20.33 -14.72 -34.20
CA ASP A 47 -21.42 -15.64 -34.52
C ASP A 47 -22.01 -16.29 -33.27
N ALA A 48 -21.16 -16.63 -32.29
CA ALA A 48 -21.61 -17.13 -30.98
C ALA A 48 -22.42 -16.06 -30.24
N ILE A 49 -21.92 -14.82 -30.17
CA ILE A 49 -22.63 -13.68 -29.57
C ILE A 49 -23.98 -13.48 -30.25
N ALA A 50 -24.05 -13.53 -31.59
CA ALA A 50 -25.30 -13.39 -32.32
C ALA A 50 -26.32 -14.50 -31.99
N ALA A 51 -25.84 -15.73 -31.74
CA ALA A 51 -26.67 -16.88 -31.40
C ALA A 51 -27.07 -16.96 -29.90
N ALA A 52 -26.29 -16.36 -29.01
CA ALA A 52 -26.51 -16.39 -27.57
C ALA A 52 -27.87 -15.79 -27.15
N SER A 53 -28.45 -16.29 -26.07
CA SER A 53 -29.55 -15.66 -25.34
C SER A 53 -29.02 -14.95 -24.10
N ASP A 54 -29.82 -14.05 -23.52
CA ASP A 54 -29.47 -13.46 -22.22
C ASP A 54 -29.34 -14.56 -21.15
N GLY A 55 -28.24 -14.52 -20.38
CA GLY A 55 -27.85 -15.50 -19.38
C GLY A 55 -26.93 -16.61 -19.90
N ASP A 56 -26.69 -16.69 -21.22
CA ASP A 56 -25.81 -17.73 -21.77
C ASP A 56 -24.33 -17.49 -21.42
N THR A 57 -23.60 -18.59 -21.31
CA THR A 57 -22.13 -18.62 -21.24
C THR A 57 -21.57 -19.07 -22.58
N ILE A 58 -20.69 -18.25 -23.15
CA ILE A 58 -19.90 -18.55 -24.33
C ILE A 58 -18.52 -19.00 -23.86
N LEU A 59 -18.13 -20.23 -24.17
CA LEU A 59 -16.78 -20.73 -23.92
C LEU A 59 -15.89 -20.44 -25.14
N LEU A 60 -14.72 -19.85 -24.94
CA LEU A 60 -13.70 -19.77 -25.99
C LEU A 60 -12.99 -21.12 -26.10
N LEU A 61 -12.74 -21.54 -27.35
CA LEU A 61 -12.04 -22.77 -27.71
C LEU A 61 -10.65 -22.49 -28.32
N ASP A 62 -10.41 -21.24 -28.69
CA ASP A 62 -9.16 -20.72 -29.23
C ASP A 62 -9.14 -19.18 -28.99
N ASP A 63 -8.01 -18.53 -29.29
CA ASP A 63 -7.93 -17.07 -29.28
C ASP A 63 -8.98 -16.47 -30.22
N ALA A 64 -9.64 -15.41 -29.75
CA ALA A 64 -10.82 -14.86 -30.38
C ALA A 64 -10.70 -13.37 -30.66
N THR A 65 -11.35 -12.94 -31.74
CA THR A 65 -11.56 -11.52 -32.03
C THR A 65 -13.03 -11.17 -31.88
N VAL A 66 -13.32 -10.00 -31.32
CA VAL A 66 -14.65 -9.39 -31.33
C VAL A 66 -14.64 -8.15 -32.22
N SER A 67 -15.59 -8.09 -33.15
CA SER A 67 -15.75 -6.94 -34.06
C SER A 67 -17.14 -6.31 -33.99
N LYS A 68 -18.05 -6.91 -33.22
CA LYS A 68 -19.42 -6.43 -33.05
C LYS A 68 -19.67 -5.95 -31.62
N THR A 69 -20.66 -5.09 -31.49
CA THR A 69 -21.22 -4.65 -30.21
C THR A 69 -21.69 -5.83 -29.37
N LEU A 70 -21.33 -5.85 -28.07
CA LEU A 70 -21.88 -6.80 -27.10
C LEU A 70 -23.19 -6.22 -26.54
N ASP A 71 -24.33 -6.67 -27.08
CA ASP A 71 -25.66 -6.11 -26.78
C ASP A 71 -26.56 -7.05 -25.95
N LYS A 72 -25.98 -8.11 -25.38
CA LYS A 72 -26.68 -9.15 -24.60
C LYS A 72 -26.09 -9.28 -23.20
N SER A 73 -26.89 -9.77 -22.27
CA SER A 73 -26.41 -10.13 -20.94
C SER A 73 -25.78 -11.52 -21.01
N ILE A 74 -24.47 -11.60 -21.15
CA ILE A 74 -23.76 -12.87 -21.40
C ILE A 74 -22.48 -12.97 -20.59
N THR A 75 -22.05 -14.19 -20.34
CA THR A 75 -20.69 -14.48 -19.86
C THR A 75 -19.85 -14.97 -21.03
N ILE A 76 -18.68 -14.37 -21.23
CA ILE A 76 -17.64 -14.90 -22.09
C ILE A 76 -16.58 -15.49 -21.15
N ASP A 77 -16.44 -16.82 -21.18
CA ASP A 77 -15.39 -17.54 -20.46
C ASP A 77 -14.26 -17.85 -21.43
N GLY A 78 -13.09 -17.26 -21.20
CA GLY A 78 -11.96 -17.43 -22.09
C GLY A 78 -11.28 -18.78 -21.96
N GLN A 79 -11.50 -19.54 -20.87
CA GLN A 79 -10.81 -20.81 -20.65
C GLN A 79 -9.27 -20.69 -20.79
N GLY A 80 -8.70 -19.52 -20.50
CA GLY A 80 -7.29 -19.17 -20.65
C GLY A 80 -6.90 -18.53 -22.00
N HIS A 81 -7.81 -18.45 -22.97
CA HIS A 81 -7.58 -17.86 -24.28
C HIS A 81 -7.65 -16.32 -24.27
N THR A 82 -7.11 -15.73 -25.33
CA THR A 82 -7.05 -14.28 -25.52
C THR A 82 -8.25 -13.76 -26.31
N LEU A 83 -8.84 -12.66 -25.86
CA LEU A 83 -9.85 -11.89 -26.59
C LEU A 83 -9.23 -10.57 -27.08
N THR A 84 -9.34 -10.27 -28.38
CA THR A 84 -8.88 -8.98 -28.94
C THR A 84 -10.01 -8.27 -29.67
N SER A 85 -10.19 -6.96 -29.45
CA SER A 85 -11.12 -6.17 -30.27
C SER A 85 -10.48 -5.72 -31.60
N THR A 86 -11.23 -5.81 -32.70
CA THR A 86 -10.75 -5.38 -34.04
C THR A 86 -11.55 -4.22 -34.65
N ASP A 87 -12.70 -3.88 -34.09
CA ASP A 87 -13.50 -2.71 -34.47
C ASP A 87 -14.24 -2.25 -33.21
N VAL A 88 -13.91 -1.05 -32.71
CA VAL A 88 -14.56 -0.50 -31.51
C VAL A 88 -15.38 0.71 -31.93
N ARG A 89 -16.61 0.45 -32.33
CA ARG A 89 -17.61 1.48 -32.60
C ARG A 89 -18.77 1.37 -31.62
N TYR A 90 -18.88 2.38 -30.77
CA TYR A 90 -20.10 2.85 -30.11
C TYR A 90 -20.97 1.78 -29.42
N GLY A 91 -20.82 1.67 -28.10
CA GLY A 91 -21.99 1.47 -27.24
C GLY A 91 -22.30 0.04 -26.82
N PHE A 92 -21.81 -0.36 -25.65
CA PHE A 92 -22.43 -1.41 -24.86
C PHE A 92 -23.83 -0.96 -24.44
N SER A 93 -24.80 -1.66 -25.01
CA SER A 93 -25.95 -2.23 -24.32
C SER A 93 -26.82 -1.29 -23.47
N LYS A 94 -28.12 -1.36 -23.74
CA LYS A 94 -29.15 -0.90 -22.80
C LYS A 94 -29.56 -2.04 -21.87
N GLY A 95 -29.17 -1.91 -20.60
CA GLY A 95 -29.72 -2.76 -19.54
C GLY A 95 -29.12 -4.17 -19.47
N ARG A 96 -27.79 -4.35 -19.56
CA ARG A 96 -27.18 -5.71 -19.63
C ARG A 96 -26.16 -5.98 -18.54
N SER A 97 -25.80 -7.25 -18.40
CA SER A 97 -24.70 -7.71 -17.54
C SER A 97 -23.70 -8.49 -18.39
N LEU A 98 -22.48 -7.98 -18.48
CA LEU A 98 -21.39 -8.56 -19.27
C LEU A 98 -20.32 -9.08 -18.31
N THR A 99 -20.04 -10.37 -18.41
CA THR A 99 -18.97 -11.00 -17.63
C THR A 99 -17.87 -11.49 -18.55
N PHE A 100 -16.64 -11.08 -18.29
CA PHE A 100 -15.42 -11.63 -18.89
C PHE A 100 -14.70 -12.42 -17.81
N GLN A 101 -14.52 -13.72 -18.01
CA GLN A 101 -13.86 -14.56 -17.01
C GLN A 101 -12.78 -15.47 -17.59
N ASN A 102 -11.77 -15.78 -16.77
CA ASN A 102 -10.67 -16.70 -17.09
C ASN A 102 -9.98 -16.38 -18.42
N MET A 103 -9.62 -15.11 -18.65
CA MET A 103 -9.11 -14.69 -19.96
C MET A 103 -8.10 -13.55 -19.87
N THR A 104 -7.35 -13.36 -20.96
CA THR A 104 -6.70 -12.08 -21.25
C THR A 104 -7.48 -11.35 -22.33
N ALA A 105 -7.87 -10.10 -22.11
CA ALA A 105 -8.62 -9.29 -23.06
C ALA A 105 -7.89 -7.99 -23.40
N HIS A 106 -7.77 -7.70 -24.70
CA HIS A 106 -7.18 -6.48 -25.22
C HIS A 106 -8.22 -5.67 -25.99
N PHE A 107 -8.49 -4.46 -25.52
CA PHE A 107 -9.37 -3.50 -26.14
C PHE A 107 -8.57 -2.27 -26.58
N GLY A 108 -8.30 -2.15 -27.87
CA GLY A 108 -7.50 -1.06 -28.43
C GLY A 108 -8.28 -0.18 -29.40
N TYR A 109 -7.86 1.07 -29.54
CA TYR A 109 -8.32 1.94 -30.61
C TYR A 109 -7.71 1.53 -31.96
N THR A 110 -8.53 1.21 -32.96
CA THR A 110 -8.06 0.60 -34.24
C THR A 110 -8.45 1.37 -35.50
N ILE A 111 -9.34 2.39 -35.43
CA ILE A 111 -9.84 3.11 -36.62
C ILE A 111 -10.05 4.60 -36.33
N GLU A 112 -9.43 5.46 -37.17
CA GLU A 112 -9.70 6.90 -37.22
C GLU A 112 -11.12 7.17 -37.73
N ILE A 113 -11.97 7.85 -36.94
CA ILE A 113 -13.33 8.19 -37.36
C ILE A 113 -13.27 9.43 -38.26
N GLU A 114 -13.45 9.24 -39.58
CA GLU A 114 -13.63 10.35 -40.52
C GLU A 114 -14.92 11.12 -40.15
N ASN A 115 -14.75 12.34 -39.65
CA ASN A 115 -15.76 13.37 -39.35
C ASN A 115 -16.53 13.23 -38.00
N PRO A 116 -15.93 13.67 -36.87
CA PRO A 116 -16.50 13.58 -35.52
C PRO A 116 -17.55 14.68 -35.19
N GLU A 117 -18.19 15.30 -36.18
CA GLU A 117 -18.99 16.53 -36.00
C GLU A 117 -20.13 16.42 -34.96
N TYR A 118 -20.51 15.20 -34.53
CA TYR A 118 -21.44 15.00 -33.42
C TYR A 118 -21.19 13.68 -32.69
N THR A 119 -20.52 13.71 -31.53
CA THR A 119 -20.96 13.07 -30.27
C THR A 119 -19.99 13.49 -29.17
N SER A 120 -20.48 14.04 -28.07
CA SER A 120 -19.66 14.43 -26.92
C SER A 120 -19.07 13.25 -26.13
N ASP A 121 -19.39 12.02 -26.53
CA ASP A 121 -19.39 10.83 -25.68
C ASP A 121 -18.70 9.62 -26.36
N LEU A 122 -17.61 9.84 -27.11
CA LEU A 122 -16.91 8.75 -27.80
C LEU A 122 -16.16 7.90 -26.77
N SER A 123 -16.42 6.61 -26.68
CA SER A 123 -15.66 5.73 -25.80
C SER A 123 -15.48 4.33 -26.37
N LEU A 124 -14.48 3.58 -25.87
CA LEU A 124 -14.40 2.15 -26.19
C LEU A 124 -15.64 1.44 -25.65
N PHE A 125 -16.00 1.75 -24.41
CA PHE A 125 -17.13 1.20 -23.69
C PHE A 125 -18.13 2.32 -23.39
N TYR A 126 -19.04 2.59 -24.33
CA TYR A 126 -20.13 3.55 -24.12
C TYR A 126 -21.32 2.84 -23.51
N VAL A 127 -21.90 3.35 -22.43
CA VAL A 127 -22.97 2.68 -21.69
C VAL A 127 -24.22 3.56 -21.68
N ASN A 128 -25.33 3.03 -22.21
CA ASN A 128 -26.64 3.70 -22.23
C ASN A 128 -27.72 2.77 -21.66
N GLY A 129 -28.14 3.01 -20.43
CA GLY A 129 -28.98 2.14 -19.60
C GLY A 129 -28.15 1.34 -18.59
N ASP A 130 -28.83 0.81 -17.58
CA ASP A 130 -28.16 0.21 -16.42
C ASP A 130 -27.35 -1.03 -16.80
N THR A 131 -26.02 -0.93 -16.82
CA THR A 131 -25.15 -2.01 -17.31
C THR A 131 -24.05 -2.33 -16.33
N ASP A 132 -23.89 -3.62 -16.05
CA ASP A 132 -22.85 -4.15 -15.17
C ASP A 132 -21.74 -4.81 -15.99
N PHE A 133 -20.49 -4.50 -15.65
CA PHE A 133 -19.31 -5.21 -16.14
C PHE A 133 -18.69 -6.01 -15.00
N THR A 134 -18.48 -7.29 -15.20
CA THR A 134 -17.76 -8.15 -14.26
C THR A 134 -16.54 -8.75 -14.95
N PHE A 135 -15.37 -8.52 -14.36
CA PHE A 135 -14.12 -9.13 -14.74
C PHE A 135 -13.74 -10.11 -13.63
N LYS A 136 -13.64 -11.40 -13.96
CA LYS A 136 -13.42 -12.46 -12.96
C LYS A 136 -12.25 -13.34 -13.37
N ASN A 137 -11.18 -13.37 -12.58
CA ASN A 137 -9.95 -14.05 -12.98
C ASN A 137 -9.50 -13.65 -14.40
N ALA A 138 -9.57 -12.35 -14.70
CA ALA A 138 -9.33 -11.82 -16.04
C ALA A 138 -8.25 -10.73 -16.01
N LYS A 139 -7.43 -10.67 -17.07
CA LYS A 139 -6.48 -9.58 -17.32
C LYS A 139 -7.00 -8.75 -18.49
N VAL A 140 -7.39 -7.52 -18.24
CA VAL A 140 -8.01 -6.65 -19.23
C VAL A 140 -7.16 -5.41 -19.44
N TYR A 141 -6.80 -5.18 -20.69
CA TYR A 141 -5.99 -4.06 -21.13
C TYR A 141 -6.82 -3.21 -22.08
N MET A 142 -6.98 -1.94 -21.74
CA MET A 142 -7.58 -0.92 -22.58
C MET A 142 -6.53 0.13 -22.92
N ASP A 143 -6.28 0.36 -24.21
CA ASP A 143 -5.26 1.30 -24.67
C ASP A 143 -5.84 2.27 -25.71
N GLY A 144 -5.79 3.55 -25.37
CA GLY A 144 -6.26 4.68 -26.18
C GLY A 144 -5.20 5.25 -27.12
N ALA A 145 -3.99 4.69 -27.15
CA ALA A 145 -2.88 5.20 -27.96
C ALA A 145 -3.28 5.42 -29.43
N GLY A 146 -2.98 6.60 -29.95
CA GLY A 146 -3.29 6.99 -31.33
C GLY A 146 -4.69 7.58 -31.56
N ALA A 147 -5.55 7.64 -30.54
CA ALA A 147 -6.83 8.34 -30.64
C ALA A 147 -6.63 9.86 -30.73
N SER A 148 -7.20 10.46 -31.78
CA SER A 148 -6.88 11.84 -32.14
C SER A 148 -7.83 12.92 -31.60
N ASN A 149 -8.91 12.57 -30.88
CA ASN A 149 -9.62 13.43 -29.90
C ASN A 149 -10.88 12.76 -29.29
N ARG A 150 -11.17 13.06 -28.00
CA ARG A 150 -12.42 12.80 -27.24
C ARG A 150 -12.77 11.34 -26.91
N LEU A 151 -11.80 10.43 -26.91
CA LEU A 151 -12.03 9.01 -26.59
C LEU A 151 -11.86 8.74 -25.09
N HIS A 152 -12.93 8.28 -24.43
CA HIS A 152 -12.90 7.70 -23.08
C HIS A 152 -12.70 6.18 -23.16
N ALA A 153 -12.21 5.54 -22.09
CA ALA A 153 -12.20 4.07 -22.07
C ALA A 153 -13.59 3.54 -21.75
N ILE A 154 -14.12 3.87 -20.57
CA ILE A 154 -15.48 3.52 -20.14
C ILE A 154 -16.26 4.79 -19.83
N TYR A 155 -17.39 4.99 -20.51
CA TYR A 155 -18.25 6.15 -20.33
C TYR A 155 -19.70 5.71 -20.08
N TYR A 156 -20.24 6.10 -18.94
CA TYR A 156 -21.66 5.92 -18.63
C TYR A 156 -22.45 7.20 -18.88
N ASP A 157 -23.49 7.10 -19.71
CA ASP A 157 -24.31 8.25 -20.07
C ASP A 157 -25.17 8.78 -18.91
N GLY A 158 -25.57 10.05 -19.05
CA GLY A 158 -26.32 10.81 -18.04
C GLY A 158 -27.72 10.26 -17.82
N GLY A 159 -27.82 9.20 -17.02
CA GLY A 159 -29.06 8.50 -16.70
C GLY A 159 -28.84 7.04 -16.32
N SER A 160 -27.71 6.46 -16.74
CA SER A 160 -27.32 5.08 -16.45
C SER A 160 -26.78 4.90 -15.04
N VAL A 161 -27.11 3.76 -14.43
CA VAL A 161 -26.49 3.23 -13.19
C VAL A 161 -25.82 1.91 -13.52
N GLY A 162 -24.59 1.68 -13.10
CA GLY A 162 -23.96 0.38 -13.30
C GLY A 162 -22.93 0.02 -12.25
N THR A 163 -22.52 -1.22 -12.30
CA THR A 163 -21.47 -1.76 -11.45
C THR A 163 -20.34 -2.32 -12.30
N ILE A 164 -19.14 -1.79 -12.12
CA ILE A 164 -17.90 -2.44 -12.59
C ILE A 164 -17.35 -3.24 -11.42
N THR A 165 -17.17 -4.54 -11.59
CA THR A 165 -16.57 -5.43 -10.57
C THR A 165 -15.33 -6.11 -11.13
N LEU A 166 -14.21 -5.93 -10.44
CA LEU A 166 -12.98 -6.70 -10.59
C LEU A 166 -12.92 -7.70 -9.43
N ASP A 167 -12.87 -8.98 -9.75
CA ASP A 167 -12.71 -10.08 -8.79
C ASP A 167 -11.52 -10.95 -9.22
N HIS A 168 -10.46 -10.98 -8.42
CA HIS A 168 -9.20 -11.66 -8.76
C HIS A 168 -8.67 -11.28 -10.16
N SER A 169 -8.79 -10.01 -10.52
CA SER A 169 -8.60 -9.54 -11.90
C SER A 169 -7.63 -8.37 -11.99
N ARG A 170 -7.12 -8.11 -13.18
CA ARG A 170 -6.38 -6.89 -13.54
C ARG A 170 -7.17 -6.11 -14.57
N LEU A 171 -7.42 -4.83 -14.32
CA LEU A 171 -7.90 -3.89 -15.34
C LEU A 171 -6.87 -2.75 -15.46
N GLU A 172 -6.35 -2.57 -16.66
CA GLU A 172 -5.37 -1.54 -16.98
C GLU A 172 -5.90 -0.68 -18.12
N ILE A 173 -6.02 0.63 -17.87
CA ILE A 173 -6.57 1.61 -18.79
C ILE A 173 -5.52 2.70 -19.01
N THR A 174 -5.03 2.83 -20.25
CA THR A 174 -3.90 3.71 -20.55
C THR A 174 -4.09 4.56 -21.79
N ASN A 175 -3.44 5.73 -21.81
CA ASN A 175 -3.30 6.61 -22.98
C ASN A 175 -4.61 7.14 -23.57
N PHE A 176 -5.69 7.23 -22.79
CA PHE A 176 -6.93 7.84 -23.29
C PHE A 176 -6.81 9.36 -23.30
N PRO A 177 -7.13 10.03 -24.43
CA PRO A 177 -7.15 11.49 -24.50
C PRO A 177 -8.26 12.12 -23.64
N GLU A 178 -9.22 11.30 -23.18
CA GLU A 178 -10.18 11.65 -22.14
C GLU A 178 -10.06 10.70 -20.95
N ASP A 179 -11.16 10.45 -20.24
CA ASP A 179 -11.14 9.81 -18.93
C ASP A 179 -11.10 8.26 -19.05
N ALA A 180 -10.46 7.60 -18.10
CA ALA A 180 -10.45 6.15 -18.02
C ALA A 180 -11.84 5.60 -17.66
N ILE A 181 -12.43 6.12 -16.59
CA ILE A 181 -13.82 5.82 -16.21
C ILE A 181 -14.53 7.15 -15.98
N GLU A 182 -15.49 7.48 -16.84
CA GLU A 182 -16.32 8.68 -16.68
C GLU A 182 -17.80 8.35 -16.58
N TRP A 183 -18.48 9.24 -15.89
CA TRP A 183 -19.92 9.22 -15.77
C TRP A 183 -20.57 10.61 -15.56
N SER A 184 -21.82 10.76 -16.03
CA SER A 184 -22.57 12.04 -16.04
C SER A 184 -23.99 12.04 -15.41
N GLY A 185 -24.36 11.13 -14.48
CA GLY A 185 -25.78 10.90 -14.03
C GLY A 185 -26.11 10.57 -12.54
N ASN A 186 -26.73 9.38 -12.28
CA ASN A 186 -27.13 8.77 -10.94
C ASN A 186 -26.21 7.68 -10.26
N GLU A 187 -25.73 7.85 -9.01
CA GLU A 187 -24.60 7.08 -8.39
C GLU A 187 -24.37 5.62 -8.89
N SER A 188 -23.15 5.33 -9.39
CA SER A 188 -22.71 3.99 -9.88
C SER A 188 -21.66 3.35 -8.97
N ASN A 189 -21.29 2.08 -9.17
CA ASN A 189 -20.37 1.34 -8.29
C ASN A 189 -19.12 0.85 -9.04
N LEU A 190 -17.95 1.00 -8.42
CA LEU A 190 -16.70 0.39 -8.84
C LEU A 190 -16.17 -0.48 -7.70
N ASN A 191 -16.19 -1.79 -7.87
CA ASN A 191 -15.71 -2.75 -6.88
C ASN A 191 -14.38 -3.33 -7.38
N VAL A 192 -13.30 -3.08 -6.66
CA VAL A 192 -11.98 -3.68 -6.89
C VAL A 192 -11.70 -4.64 -5.73
N LEU A 193 -11.82 -5.94 -5.98
CA LEU A 193 -11.77 -6.99 -4.96
C LEU A 193 -10.67 -8.00 -5.30
N HIS A 194 -9.66 -8.14 -4.43
CA HIS A 194 -8.50 -9.03 -4.67
C HIS A 194 -7.84 -8.76 -6.03
N SER A 195 -7.82 -7.50 -6.45
CA SER A 195 -7.61 -7.13 -7.85
C SER A 195 -6.61 -6.00 -8.00
N THR A 196 -6.17 -5.78 -9.24
CA THR A 196 -5.37 -4.62 -9.63
C THR A 196 -6.14 -3.74 -10.59
N TYR A 197 -6.30 -2.45 -10.26
CA TYR A 197 -6.81 -1.44 -11.18
C TYR A 197 -5.73 -0.39 -11.46
N ILE A 198 -5.44 -0.16 -12.73
CA ILE A 198 -4.45 0.83 -13.17
C ILE A 198 -5.11 1.77 -14.17
N SER A 199 -5.01 3.06 -13.87
CA SER A 199 -5.28 4.16 -14.79
C SER A 199 -4.00 4.98 -14.91
N ASP A 200 -3.39 4.99 -16.11
CA ASP A 200 -2.12 5.67 -16.36
C ASP A 200 -2.18 6.52 -17.65
N GLN A 201 -1.66 7.75 -17.60
CA GLN A 201 -1.57 8.65 -18.76
C GLN A 201 -2.91 8.92 -19.47
N ASN A 202 -4.00 8.94 -18.72
CA ASN A 202 -5.32 9.33 -19.22
C ASN A 202 -5.54 10.83 -18.99
N ARG A 203 -6.60 11.42 -19.54
CA ARG A 203 -6.99 12.78 -19.11
C ARG A 203 -7.40 12.79 -17.66
N SER A 204 -8.21 11.84 -17.23
CA SER A 204 -8.54 11.65 -15.82
C SER A 204 -8.72 10.17 -15.49
N GLY A 205 -8.57 9.82 -14.22
CA GLY A 205 -8.75 8.44 -13.76
C GLY A 205 -10.21 8.05 -13.55
N ILE A 206 -10.76 8.37 -12.38
CA ILE A 206 -12.13 8.05 -11.98
C ILE A 206 -12.93 9.35 -11.88
N THR A 207 -13.80 9.61 -12.85
CA THR A 207 -14.59 10.85 -12.92
C THR A 207 -16.09 10.58 -12.80
N GLY A 208 -16.77 11.49 -12.11
CA GLY A 208 -18.17 11.34 -11.75
C GLY A 208 -18.36 10.83 -10.31
N THR A 209 -19.60 10.53 -9.93
CA THR A 209 -19.97 10.05 -8.59
C THR A 209 -20.09 8.53 -8.59
N TRP A 210 -19.01 7.89 -8.17
CA TRP A 210 -18.94 6.44 -7.95
C TRP A 210 -18.94 6.11 -6.46
N ASN A 211 -19.51 4.97 -6.10
CA ASN A 211 -19.21 4.27 -4.86
C ASN A 211 -18.07 3.30 -5.16
N VAL A 212 -16.86 3.69 -4.81
CA VAL A 212 -15.64 2.94 -5.08
C VAL A 212 -15.32 2.11 -3.84
N LYS A 213 -15.46 0.79 -3.96
CA LYS A 213 -15.02 -0.17 -2.95
C LYS A 213 -13.70 -0.77 -3.40
N ILE A 214 -12.66 -0.64 -2.57
CA ILE A 214 -11.34 -1.23 -2.79
C ILE A 214 -11.04 -2.13 -1.61
N ASP A 215 -10.87 -3.43 -1.84
CA ASP A 215 -10.70 -4.43 -0.79
C ASP A 215 -9.61 -5.43 -1.19
N SER A 216 -8.59 -5.56 -0.35
CA SER A 216 -7.48 -6.49 -0.55
C SER A 216 -6.83 -6.33 -1.93
N SER A 217 -6.64 -5.07 -2.37
CA SER A 217 -6.38 -4.74 -3.77
C SER A 217 -5.27 -3.69 -3.94
N ASN A 218 -4.76 -3.58 -5.17
CA ASN A 218 -3.81 -2.54 -5.57
C ASN A 218 -4.47 -1.62 -6.61
N VAL A 219 -4.56 -0.31 -6.30
CA VAL A 219 -5.11 0.69 -7.22
C VAL A 219 -4.07 1.76 -7.50
N GLN A 220 -3.80 1.98 -8.79
CA GLN A 220 -2.93 3.04 -9.28
C GLN A 220 -3.73 3.95 -10.21
N VAL A 221 -3.83 5.23 -9.88
CA VAL A 221 -4.43 6.27 -10.71
C VAL A 221 -3.43 7.41 -10.83
N ILE A 222 -2.58 7.30 -11.83
CA ILE A 222 -1.32 8.03 -11.92
C ILE A 222 -1.15 8.73 -13.26
N ASN A 223 -0.33 9.77 -13.27
CA ASN A 223 0.07 10.50 -14.49
C ASN A 223 -1.12 11.02 -15.32
N SER A 224 -2.28 11.27 -14.71
CA SER A 224 -3.40 11.83 -15.45
C SER A 224 -3.07 13.27 -15.83
N ILE A 225 -3.42 13.71 -17.05
CA ILE A 225 -3.20 15.10 -17.47
C ILE A 225 -4.08 16.07 -16.66
N GLY A 226 -5.23 15.59 -16.20
CA GLY A 226 -6.20 16.26 -15.34
C GLY A 226 -6.28 15.62 -13.96
N ASN A 227 -7.47 15.21 -13.52
CA ASN A 227 -7.68 14.70 -12.16
C ASN A 227 -7.44 13.20 -12.07
N GLY A 228 -6.83 12.72 -10.98
CA GLY A 228 -6.87 11.30 -10.63
C GLY A 228 -8.30 10.87 -10.30
N SER A 229 -8.97 11.61 -9.42
CA SER A 229 -10.38 11.42 -9.08
C SER A 229 -11.16 12.73 -8.99
N ASN A 230 -12.48 12.68 -9.21
CA ASN A 230 -13.38 13.83 -9.08
C ASN A 230 -14.76 13.46 -8.50
N GLY A 231 -14.90 13.51 -7.17
CA GLY A 231 -16.19 13.57 -6.48
C GLY A 231 -16.86 12.22 -6.15
N SER A 232 -16.07 11.13 -6.08
CA SER A 232 -16.56 9.78 -5.76
C SER A 232 -16.48 9.46 -4.25
N ASN A 233 -17.27 8.50 -3.78
CA ASN A 233 -17.16 7.93 -2.43
C ASN A 233 -16.13 6.80 -2.44
N TYR A 234 -15.24 6.74 -1.46
CA TYR A 234 -14.19 5.74 -1.34
C TYR A 234 -14.31 4.96 -0.03
N ASP A 235 -14.42 3.64 -0.15
CA ASP A 235 -14.29 2.67 0.93
C ASP A 235 -13.07 1.79 0.63
N ILE A 236 -11.94 2.10 1.28
CA ILE A 236 -10.63 1.49 1.04
C ILE A 236 -10.24 0.62 2.24
N LYS A 237 -10.07 -0.68 2.00
CA LYS A 237 -9.77 -1.69 3.02
C LYS A 237 -8.64 -2.61 2.61
N ASN A 238 -7.70 -2.90 3.51
CA ASN A 238 -6.61 -3.87 3.29
C ASN A 238 -5.85 -3.66 1.97
N SER A 239 -5.66 -2.40 1.56
CA SER A 239 -5.29 -2.09 0.17
C SER A 239 -4.17 -1.06 0.08
N VAL A 240 -3.48 -1.08 -1.06
CA VAL A 240 -2.48 -0.07 -1.44
C VAL A 240 -3.07 0.75 -2.59
N VAL A 241 -3.20 2.05 -2.38
CA VAL A 241 -3.88 2.96 -3.30
C VAL A 241 -3.01 4.18 -3.58
N ASN A 242 -2.83 4.51 -4.85
CA ASN A 242 -1.99 5.60 -5.31
C ASN A 242 -2.74 6.52 -6.28
N PHE A 243 -2.79 7.81 -5.94
CA PHE A 243 -3.36 8.90 -6.73
C PHE A 243 -2.29 10.00 -6.96
N SER A 244 -1.09 9.61 -7.38
CA SER A 244 0.06 10.53 -7.53
C SER A 244 0.27 11.01 -8.98
N ASP A 245 1.04 12.09 -9.11
CA ASP A 245 1.53 12.63 -10.38
C ASP A 245 0.44 13.06 -11.36
N ASN A 246 -0.76 13.41 -10.86
CA ASN A 246 -1.84 13.90 -11.70
C ASN A 246 -1.73 15.43 -11.89
N GLY A 247 -2.00 15.93 -13.09
CA GLY A 247 -1.85 17.34 -13.44
C GLY A 247 -2.80 18.29 -12.71
N SER A 248 -3.85 17.78 -12.06
CA SER A 248 -4.81 18.52 -11.24
C SER A 248 -4.92 17.88 -9.85
N HIS A 249 -6.10 17.43 -9.41
CA HIS A 249 -6.28 16.80 -8.10
C HIS A 249 -5.83 15.34 -8.12
N GLY A 250 -5.26 14.85 -7.01
CA GLY A 250 -5.01 13.42 -6.80
C GLY A 250 -6.32 12.68 -6.51
N LEU A 251 -6.64 12.55 -5.22
CA LEU A 251 -7.87 11.92 -4.74
C LEU A 251 -8.90 12.98 -4.31
N SER A 252 -9.89 13.25 -5.17
CA SER A 252 -11.05 14.04 -4.78
C SER A 252 -12.23 13.12 -4.42
N ALA A 253 -12.50 13.05 -3.12
CA ALA A 253 -13.54 12.23 -2.55
C ALA A 253 -14.72 13.07 -2.04
N LYS A 254 -15.93 12.51 -2.16
CA LYS A 254 -17.07 12.91 -1.34
C LYS A 254 -16.86 12.34 0.05
N ASN A 255 -17.10 11.04 0.26
CA ASN A 255 -16.72 10.36 1.51
C ASN A 255 -15.41 9.57 1.33
N LEU A 256 -14.58 9.51 2.37
CA LEU A 256 -13.31 8.78 2.35
C LEU A 256 -13.14 7.92 3.61
N MET A 257 -13.18 6.61 3.45
CA MET A 257 -12.79 5.64 4.48
C MET A 257 -11.50 4.96 4.06
N VAL A 258 -10.48 5.04 4.92
CA VAL A 258 -9.20 4.35 4.78
C VAL A 258 -9.02 3.48 6.02
N ASP A 259 -9.04 2.17 5.82
CA ASP A 259 -9.01 1.18 6.89
C ASP A 259 -7.96 0.11 6.59
N SER A 260 -7.00 -0.09 7.49
CA SER A 260 -5.90 -1.06 7.33
C SER A 260 -5.22 -0.91 5.96
N SER A 261 -5.02 0.32 5.49
CA SER A 261 -4.66 0.61 4.10
C SER A 261 -3.63 1.73 3.98
N THR A 262 -2.91 1.75 2.86
CA THR A 262 -2.01 2.83 2.49
C THR A 262 -2.58 3.62 1.32
N VAL A 263 -2.68 4.94 1.47
CA VAL A 263 -3.07 5.89 0.41
C VAL A 263 -1.96 6.90 0.19
N THR A 264 -1.51 7.02 -1.06
CA THR A 264 -0.51 8.03 -1.47
C THR A 264 -1.13 8.95 -2.51
N ALA A 265 -0.95 10.26 -2.37
CA ALA A 265 -1.32 11.23 -3.39
C ALA A 265 -0.26 12.35 -3.43
N ASN A 266 0.86 12.05 -4.07
CA ASN A 266 2.04 12.89 -4.15
C ASN A 266 2.17 13.55 -5.53
N GLY A 267 2.90 14.67 -5.61
CA GLY A 267 3.27 15.28 -6.88
C GLY A 267 2.09 15.78 -7.72
N ASN A 268 0.90 15.93 -7.13
CA ASN A 268 -0.26 16.39 -7.89
C ASN A 268 -0.22 17.90 -8.12
N GLY A 269 -0.63 18.33 -9.31
CA GLY A 269 -0.58 19.74 -9.71
C GLY A 269 -1.40 20.63 -8.78
N PHE A 270 -2.56 20.17 -8.30
CA PHE A 270 -3.44 20.86 -7.34
C PHE A 270 -3.47 20.10 -6.00
N ILE A 271 -4.66 19.90 -5.41
CA ILE A 271 -4.85 19.23 -4.12
C ILE A 271 -4.48 17.75 -4.21
N GLY A 272 -3.70 17.24 -3.25
CA GLY A 272 -3.41 15.82 -3.09
C GLY A 272 -4.67 15.04 -2.71
N VAL A 273 -5.27 15.35 -1.56
CA VAL A 273 -6.55 14.77 -1.10
C VAL A 273 -7.58 15.87 -0.78
N ALA A 274 -8.75 15.78 -1.41
CA ALA A 274 -9.90 16.64 -1.14
C ALA A 274 -11.07 15.79 -0.63
N VAL A 275 -11.71 16.18 0.48
CA VAL A 275 -12.86 15.45 1.05
C VAL A 275 -14.07 16.37 1.27
N ASP A 276 -15.18 16.10 0.58
CA ASP A 276 -16.42 16.90 0.64
C ASP A 276 -17.45 16.44 1.69
N GLY A 277 -17.32 15.20 2.15
CA GLY A 277 -18.17 14.46 3.09
C GLY A 277 -17.37 13.98 4.31
N ASP A 278 -17.75 12.85 4.89
CA ASP A 278 -17.06 12.31 6.07
C ASP A 278 -15.71 11.65 5.70
N MET A 279 -14.74 11.73 6.62
CA MET A 279 -13.44 11.05 6.53
C MET A 279 -13.17 10.18 7.75
N ALA A 280 -12.65 8.98 7.55
CA ALA A 280 -12.04 8.17 8.60
C ALA A 280 -10.75 7.51 8.09
N ILE A 281 -9.64 7.72 8.80
CA ILE A 281 -8.36 7.02 8.62
C ILE A 281 -8.15 6.18 9.89
N GLN A 282 -8.15 4.86 9.76
CA GLN A 282 -8.23 3.95 10.92
C GLN A 282 -7.47 2.63 10.75
N ASN A 283 -7.25 1.93 11.86
CA ASN A 283 -6.66 0.59 11.94
C ASN A 283 -5.27 0.49 11.28
N ASN A 284 -4.29 1.24 11.77
CA ASN A 284 -2.93 1.29 11.23
C ASN A 284 -2.86 1.75 9.77
N SER A 285 -3.77 2.64 9.35
CA SER A 285 -3.74 3.19 8.00
C SER A 285 -2.69 4.28 7.85
N THR A 286 -2.14 4.43 6.65
CA THR A 286 -1.19 5.49 6.30
C THR A 286 -1.72 6.33 5.14
N VAL A 287 -1.71 7.66 5.31
CA VAL A 287 -1.96 8.62 4.22
C VAL A 287 -0.76 9.55 4.08
N SER A 288 -0.18 9.60 2.87
CA SER A 288 1.01 10.42 2.58
C SER A 288 0.76 11.40 1.43
N LEU A 289 1.08 12.67 1.66
CA LEU A 289 0.84 13.80 0.76
C LEU A 289 2.08 14.69 0.66
N THR A 290 2.84 14.51 -0.42
CA THR A 290 4.10 15.24 -0.63
C THR A 290 4.17 15.91 -1.99
N GLY A 291 4.72 17.13 -2.06
CA GLY A 291 5.01 17.80 -3.33
C GLY A 291 3.78 18.21 -4.14
N ASN A 292 2.62 18.36 -3.52
CA ASN A 292 1.38 18.75 -4.19
C ASN A 292 1.26 20.28 -4.34
N ALA A 293 0.23 20.70 -5.07
CA ALA A 293 -0.20 22.08 -5.22
C ALA A 293 0.82 23.01 -5.92
N GLY A 294 1.70 22.48 -6.77
CA GLY A 294 2.68 23.27 -7.53
C GLY A 294 2.18 23.97 -8.80
N GLY A 295 0.92 23.76 -9.20
CA GLY A 295 0.34 24.37 -10.39
C GLY A 295 0.05 25.87 -10.24
N SER A 296 0.18 26.66 -11.31
CA SER A 296 -0.08 28.12 -11.29
C SER A 296 -1.55 28.52 -11.00
N LEU A 297 -2.47 27.55 -10.96
CA LEU A 297 -3.88 27.71 -10.60
C LEU A 297 -4.25 26.93 -9.33
N ALA A 298 -3.25 26.38 -8.62
CA ALA A 298 -3.40 25.54 -7.44
C ALA A 298 -3.78 26.39 -6.21
N GLY A 299 -5.06 26.72 -6.11
CA GLY A 299 -5.62 27.15 -4.85
C GLY A 299 -5.73 25.96 -3.91
N TYR A 300 -5.49 26.24 -2.63
CA TYR A 300 -6.03 25.55 -1.47
C TYR A 300 -5.01 24.80 -0.61
N ALA A 301 -4.75 23.50 -0.77
CA ALA A 301 -3.88 22.77 0.17
C ALA A 301 -3.45 21.39 -0.36
N ALA A 302 -2.54 20.72 0.33
CA ALA A 302 -2.22 19.31 0.10
C ALA A 302 -3.39 18.40 0.52
N MET A 303 -3.91 18.60 1.74
CA MET A 303 -5.16 18.02 2.22
C MET A 303 -6.19 19.11 2.45
N ARG A 304 -7.39 18.94 1.88
CA ARG A 304 -8.51 19.86 2.07
C ARG A 304 -9.78 19.16 2.53
N LEU A 305 -10.29 19.59 3.68
CA LEU A 305 -11.52 19.10 4.29
C LEU A 305 -12.64 20.15 4.14
N TYR A 306 -13.73 19.80 3.47
CA TYR A 306 -14.82 20.71 3.14
C TYR A 306 -16.10 20.42 3.93
N ASN A 307 -16.95 21.46 4.00
CA ASN A 307 -18.30 21.42 4.53
C ASN A 307 -18.39 20.94 5.99
N ASN A 308 -19.60 20.88 6.51
CA ASN A 308 -19.84 20.59 7.91
C ASN A 308 -19.96 19.07 8.17
N ASN A 309 -18.85 18.36 8.04
CA ASN A 309 -18.77 16.90 8.22
C ASN A 309 -17.82 16.52 9.37
N THR A 310 -17.70 15.22 9.62
CA THR A 310 -16.78 14.67 10.62
C THR A 310 -15.59 14.02 9.93
N PHE A 311 -14.40 14.34 10.42
CA PHE A 311 -13.13 13.83 9.93
C PHE A 311 -12.36 13.23 11.10
N THR A 312 -11.89 11.99 10.98
CA THR A 312 -11.16 11.32 12.05
C THR A 312 -9.89 10.64 11.55
N VAL A 313 -8.85 10.69 12.38
CA VAL A 313 -7.65 9.85 12.28
C VAL A 313 -7.48 9.17 13.63
N ASP A 314 -7.53 7.84 13.66
CA ASP A 314 -7.43 7.10 14.92
C ASP A 314 -5.99 7.07 15.47
N GLY A 315 -5.88 6.73 16.75
CA GLY A 315 -4.60 6.70 17.47
C GLY A 315 -3.60 5.65 17.01
N THR A 316 -3.90 4.88 15.95
CA THR A 316 -3.01 3.87 15.38
C THR A 316 -2.49 4.26 13.99
N SER A 317 -3.07 5.30 13.39
CA SER A 317 -2.86 5.65 11.99
C SER A 317 -1.87 6.79 11.81
N LYS A 318 -1.37 6.94 10.57
CA LYS A 318 -0.41 7.97 10.18
C LYS A 318 -0.99 8.89 9.11
N LEU A 319 -0.84 10.20 9.32
CA LEU A 319 -1.09 11.24 8.33
C LEU A 319 0.17 12.09 8.16
N SER A 320 0.79 12.02 6.99
CA SER A 320 2.02 12.76 6.65
C SER A 320 1.76 13.73 5.50
N ILE A 321 2.02 15.01 5.74
CA ILE A 321 1.77 16.11 4.80
C ILE A 321 3.03 16.98 4.72
N LYS A 322 3.86 16.76 3.69
CA LYS A 322 5.19 17.37 3.63
C LYS A 322 5.50 18.07 2.32
N ASP A 323 6.28 19.13 2.35
CA ASP A 323 6.92 19.72 1.17
C ASP A 323 5.93 20.10 0.05
N ASN A 324 4.72 20.53 0.41
CA ASN A 324 3.72 20.95 -0.56
C ASN A 324 3.87 22.44 -0.89
N GLN A 325 3.55 22.83 -2.12
CA GLN A 325 3.71 24.21 -2.61
C GLN A 325 2.50 25.11 -2.28
N ASN A 326 1.73 24.71 -1.25
CA ASN A 326 0.68 25.49 -0.60
C ASN A 326 0.45 24.97 0.82
N THR A 327 -0.57 25.46 1.54
CA THR A 327 -0.97 24.97 2.87
C THR A 327 -0.96 23.44 2.94
N GLY A 328 -0.39 22.88 4.01
CA GLY A 328 -0.41 21.44 4.26
C GLY A 328 -1.84 20.93 4.50
N LEU A 329 -2.40 21.25 5.66
CA LEU A 329 -3.73 20.83 6.09
C LEU A 329 -4.70 22.01 6.15
N TYR A 330 -5.73 21.98 5.32
CA TYR A 330 -6.78 22.99 5.33
C TYR A 330 -8.13 22.42 5.76
N VAL A 331 -8.57 22.80 6.97
CA VAL A 331 -9.90 22.47 7.52
C VAL A 331 -10.83 23.65 7.34
N ARG A 332 -11.62 23.66 6.27
CA ARG A 332 -12.49 24.80 5.93
C ARG A 332 -13.72 24.91 6.83
N GLN A 333 -14.34 23.78 7.14
CA GLN A 333 -15.57 23.66 7.93
C GLN A 333 -15.63 22.23 8.51
N GLY A 334 -16.50 21.97 9.51
CA GLY A 334 -16.70 20.65 10.10
C GLY A 334 -15.85 20.40 11.34
N SER A 335 -15.66 19.13 11.70
CA SER A 335 -14.88 18.73 12.88
C SER A 335 -13.80 17.72 12.51
N LEU A 336 -12.53 18.07 12.72
CA LEU A 336 -11.41 17.15 12.59
C LEU A 336 -10.92 16.74 13.99
N THR A 337 -10.83 15.44 14.22
CA THR A 337 -10.16 14.87 15.39
C THR A 337 -9.07 13.92 14.93
N VAL A 338 -7.83 14.24 15.27
CA VAL A 338 -6.71 13.31 15.22
C VAL A 338 -6.47 12.85 16.65
N GLU A 339 -6.64 11.55 16.90
CA GLU A 339 -6.56 10.98 18.25
C GLU A 339 -5.12 10.87 18.75
N ASP A 340 -4.94 10.90 20.08
CA ASP A 340 -3.64 10.62 20.70
C ASP A 340 -3.12 9.23 20.28
N GLY A 341 -1.82 9.17 19.97
CA GLY A 341 -1.14 7.98 19.43
C GLY A 341 -1.02 7.98 17.90
N ALA A 342 -1.83 8.78 17.20
CA ALA A 342 -1.70 8.93 15.76
C ALA A 342 -0.39 9.66 15.41
N VAL A 343 0.29 9.22 14.35
CA VAL A 343 1.46 9.94 13.84
C VAL A 343 0.98 11.03 12.89
N LEU A 344 1.06 12.30 13.34
CA LEU A 344 0.73 13.47 12.52
C LEU A 344 1.97 14.31 12.23
N GLU A 345 2.30 14.47 10.95
CA GLU A 345 3.45 15.27 10.51
C GLU A 345 3.02 16.26 9.41
N ILE A 346 3.19 17.56 9.67
CA ILE A 346 2.87 18.66 8.76
C ILE A 346 4.07 19.61 8.72
N MET A 347 4.95 19.44 7.73
CA MET A 347 6.25 20.10 7.70
C MET A 347 6.66 20.52 6.28
N GLY A 348 7.48 21.56 6.13
CA GLY A 348 8.05 21.96 4.84
C GLY A 348 7.03 22.53 3.84
N ASN A 349 5.79 22.76 4.26
CA ASN A 349 4.75 23.25 3.36
C ASN A 349 4.89 24.76 3.14
N HIS A 350 4.87 25.22 1.90
CA HIS A 350 5.18 26.60 1.55
C HIS A 350 4.05 27.22 0.72
N VAL A 351 3.36 28.22 1.28
CA VAL A 351 2.32 28.99 0.57
C VAL A 351 3.00 29.88 -0.47
N THR A 352 2.82 29.56 -1.75
CA THR A 352 3.41 30.30 -2.87
C THR A 352 2.44 31.30 -3.52
N ASN A 353 1.18 31.36 -3.07
CA ASN A 353 0.14 32.20 -3.66
C ASN A 353 -0.94 32.64 -2.67
N ASP A 354 -1.67 33.68 -3.05
CA ASP A 354 -2.63 34.36 -2.16
C ASP A 354 -4.07 33.80 -2.25
N LEU A 355 -4.30 32.60 -2.80
CA LEU A 355 -5.66 32.08 -3.02
C LEU A 355 -6.40 31.70 -1.71
N LEU A 356 -5.66 31.47 -0.62
CA LEU A 356 -6.16 31.36 0.75
C LEU A 356 -5.74 32.57 1.60
N ASP A 357 -5.75 33.76 1.00
CA ASP A 357 -5.34 35.01 1.63
C ASP A 357 -3.86 35.02 2.11
N GLY A 358 -3.08 33.98 1.78
CA GLY A 358 -1.64 33.89 2.05
C GLY A 358 -1.26 33.48 3.48
N PHE A 359 -2.21 32.97 4.27
CA PHE A 359 -2.01 32.50 5.65
C PHE A 359 -1.90 30.98 5.76
N GLY A 360 -1.28 30.47 6.82
CA GLY A 360 -1.37 29.06 7.21
C GLY A 360 -0.54 28.13 6.31
N GLY A 361 0.77 28.07 6.51
CA GLY A 361 1.64 27.13 5.78
C GLY A 361 1.41 25.69 6.21
N GLY A 362 1.40 25.43 7.52
CA GLY A 362 1.14 24.11 8.08
C GLY A 362 -0.35 23.81 8.11
N VAL A 363 -1.06 24.45 9.04
CA VAL A 363 -2.50 24.24 9.30
C VAL A 363 -3.28 25.53 9.11
N TYR A 364 -4.36 25.46 8.33
CA TYR A 364 -5.38 26.52 8.23
C TYR A 364 -6.72 26.00 8.75
N VAL A 365 -7.29 26.69 9.75
CA VAL A 365 -8.62 26.38 10.33
C VAL A 365 -9.65 27.49 10.04
N GLY A 366 -10.70 27.17 9.28
CA GLY A 366 -11.83 28.04 8.94
C GLY A 366 -11.74 28.71 7.56
N TYR A 367 -12.37 29.87 7.35
CA TYR A 367 -12.21 30.67 6.13
C TYR A 367 -12.79 32.07 6.31
N GLY A 368 -11.93 33.09 6.39
CA GLY A 368 -12.35 34.46 6.66
C GLY A 368 -13.33 34.50 7.85
N ALA A 369 -14.49 35.17 7.67
CA ALA A 369 -15.55 35.26 8.69
C ALA A 369 -16.72 34.28 8.46
N ASN A 370 -16.50 33.14 7.80
CA ASN A 370 -17.61 32.33 7.25
C ASN A 370 -17.92 31.03 7.99
N TYR A 371 -16.91 30.34 8.53
CA TYR A 371 -17.08 29.00 9.08
C TYR A 371 -16.33 28.86 10.40
N ASP A 372 -16.91 28.08 11.32
CA ASP A 372 -16.36 27.78 12.65
C ASP A 372 -16.05 26.28 12.79
N PRO A 373 -15.08 25.71 12.06
CA PRO A 373 -14.66 24.34 12.32
C PRO A 373 -14.03 24.16 13.70
N THR A 374 -14.08 22.92 14.18
CA THR A 374 -13.38 22.48 15.40
C THR A 374 -12.33 21.46 15.03
N VAL A 375 -11.07 21.72 15.39
CA VAL A 375 -9.93 20.85 15.11
C VAL A 375 -9.28 20.44 16.43
N THR A 376 -9.00 19.16 16.61
CA THR A 376 -8.22 18.61 17.72
C THR A 376 -7.09 17.77 17.15
N LEU A 377 -5.85 18.14 17.49
CA LEU A 377 -4.63 17.45 17.10
C LEU A 377 -3.97 16.86 18.35
N PRO A 378 -3.22 15.75 18.23
CA PRO A 378 -2.55 15.13 19.36
C PRO A 378 -1.40 16.01 19.88
N ALA A 379 -1.02 15.80 21.14
CA ALA A 379 0.00 16.62 21.80
C ALA A 379 1.38 16.52 21.13
N ASP A 380 1.69 15.41 20.49
CA ASP A 380 2.95 15.12 19.80
C ASP A 380 2.92 15.39 18.28
N ALA A 381 1.86 16.04 17.78
CA ALA A 381 1.76 16.45 16.39
C ALA A 381 2.95 17.33 15.97
N LYS A 382 3.65 16.95 14.91
CA LYS A 382 4.76 17.73 14.36
C LYS A 382 4.24 18.77 13.37
N ILE A 383 4.30 20.04 13.74
CA ILE A 383 3.82 21.16 12.93
C ILE A 383 4.86 22.28 13.01
N TYR A 384 5.88 22.23 12.16
CA TYR A 384 6.97 23.22 12.13
C TYR A 384 7.61 23.27 10.74
N ASN A 385 8.42 24.31 10.49
CA ASN A 385 9.08 24.56 9.21
C ASN A 385 8.10 24.67 8.04
N ASN A 386 6.93 25.23 8.30
CA ASN A 386 6.01 25.63 7.25
C ASN A 386 6.09 27.13 7.06
N HIS A 387 5.67 27.59 5.88
CA HIS A 387 5.87 28.97 5.44
C HIS A 387 4.60 29.54 4.83
N ALA A 388 4.24 30.73 5.26
CA ALA A 388 3.11 31.53 4.81
C ALA A 388 3.59 32.91 4.33
N THR A 389 2.94 33.45 3.30
CA THR A 389 3.29 34.77 2.76
C THR A 389 2.85 35.93 3.66
N VAL A 390 1.80 35.75 4.46
CA VAL A 390 1.15 36.82 5.22
C VAL A 390 1.31 36.64 6.74
N GLY A 391 1.12 35.42 7.24
CA GLY A 391 1.30 35.08 8.65
C GLY A 391 0.75 33.70 9.00
N GLY A 392 1.07 33.23 10.19
CA GLY A 392 0.72 31.90 10.68
C GLY A 392 1.41 30.84 9.84
N ASP A 393 2.73 30.88 9.80
CA ASP A 393 3.58 29.89 9.11
C ASP A 393 3.14 28.46 9.40
N ASP A 394 3.01 28.11 10.67
CA ASP A 394 2.70 26.74 11.08
C ASP A 394 1.23 26.56 11.42
N ILE A 395 0.65 27.53 12.12
CA ILE A 395 -0.75 27.50 12.54
C ILE A 395 -1.43 28.83 12.21
N TYR A 396 -2.55 28.73 11.49
CA TYR A 396 -3.48 29.82 11.32
C TYR A 396 -4.92 29.39 11.61
N VAL A 397 -5.57 30.11 12.52
CA VAL A 397 -7.01 30.01 12.78
C VAL A 397 -7.65 31.31 12.31
N SER A 398 -8.64 31.21 11.44
CA SER A 398 -9.32 32.38 10.86
C SER A 398 -10.35 33.02 11.81
N GLN A 399 -10.96 34.12 11.38
CA GLN A 399 -11.94 34.85 12.18
C GLN A 399 -13.21 34.04 12.52
N GLY A 400 -13.73 33.30 11.54
CA GLY A 400 -15.02 32.60 11.60
C GLY A 400 -16.23 33.50 11.87
N VAL A 401 -17.37 32.88 12.15
CA VAL A 401 -18.64 33.52 12.53
C VAL A 401 -18.67 33.76 14.03
N ASN A 402 -18.41 32.72 14.82
CA ASN A 402 -18.26 32.77 16.28
C ASN A 402 -16.82 32.47 16.72
N GLY A 403 -15.96 32.08 15.78
CA GLY A 403 -14.58 31.69 15.99
C GLY A 403 -14.40 30.18 15.74
N PRO A 404 -13.59 29.78 14.75
CA PRO A 404 -13.12 28.40 14.65
C PRO A 404 -12.25 28.10 15.87
N SER A 405 -12.10 26.82 16.21
CA SER A 405 -11.26 26.39 17.33
C SER A 405 -10.24 25.36 16.92
N LEU A 406 -9.02 25.47 17.45
CA LEU A 406 -7.95 24.50 17.27
C LEU A 406 -7.40 24.11 18.64
N THR A 407 -7.27 22.80 18.89
CA THR A 407 -6.54 22.23 20.02
C THR A 407 -5.27 21.56 19.55
N PHE A 408 -4.13 21.90 20.15
CA PHE A 408 -2.78 21.47 19.74
C PHE A 408 -1.81 21.43 20.94
N GLY A 409 -0.68 20.75 20.77
CA GLY A 409 0.35 20.56 21.80
C GLY A 409 1.47 21.60 21.82
N GLU A 410 2.30 21.53 22.87
CA GLU A 410 3.55 22.28 22.99
C GLU A 410 4.54 21.91 21.87
N THR A 411 5.54 22.76 21.63
CA THR A 411 6.68 22.40 20.78
C THR A 411 7.56 21.36 21.48
N SER A 412 8.45 20.71 20.72
CA SER A 412 9.46 19.82 21.30
C SER A 412 10.84 20.47 21.24
N ALA A 413 11.63 20.27 22.31
CA ALA A 413 13.04 20.66 22.36
C ALA A 413 13.91 19.95 21.31
N SER A 414 13.39 18.91 20.65
CA SER A 414 14.04 18.23 19.53
C SER A 414 13.71 18.81 18.16
N TRP A 415 12.76 19.75 18.06
CA TRP A 415 12.43 20.35 16.78
C TRP A 415 13.47 21.41 16.41
N VAL A 416 13.76 21.50 15.12
CA VAL A 416 14.81 22.34 14.57
C VAL A 416 14.22 23.20 13.47
N MET A 417 14.42 24.51 13.57
CA MET A 417 14.03 25.46 12.53
C MET A 417 14.82 25.17 11.25
N ASP A 418 14.15 25.24 10.10
CA ASP A 418 14.86 25.24 8.83
C ASP A 418 15.69 26.53 8.70
N GLY A 419 16.82 26.44 8.01
CA GLY A 419 17.71 27.58 7.85
C GLY A 419 17.10 28.75 7.05
N GLU A 420 15.87 28.64 6.53
CA GLU A 420 15.20 29.69 5.75
C GLU A 420 14.91 30.91 6.62
N ASP A 421 14.45 30.69 7.86
CA ASP A 421 14.08 31.74 8.80
C ASP A 421 15.27 32.39 9.52
N CYS A 422 16.38 31.64 9.67
CA CYS A 422 17.50 31.99 10.53
C CYS A 422 18.78 32.35 9.76
N GLY A 423 18.66 32.76 8.49
CA GLY A 423 19.80 33.18 7.68
C GLY A 423 20.79 32.06 7.37
N GLY A 424 20.29 30.83 7.24
CA GLY A 424 21.04 29.61 6.95
C GLY A 424 21.47 28.81 8.18
N LYS A 425 21.04 29.19 9.39
CA LYS A 425 21.40 28.52 10.64
C LYS A 425 20.28 27.61 11.14
N GLU A 426 20.65 26.49 11.73
CA GLU A 426 19.72 25.58 12.39
C GLU A 426 19.63 25.93 13.88
N HIS A 427 18.49 26.48 14.30
CA HIS A 427 18.21 26.79 15.71
C HIS A 427 17.19 25.80 16.27
N LEU A 428 17.33 25.43 17.53
CA LEU A 428 16.31 24.65 18.23
C LEU A 428 15.04 25.50 18.41
N ILE A 429 13.89 24.88 18.21
CA ILE A 429 12.59 25.48 18.52
C ILE A 429 12.38 25.38 20.03
N ASP A 430 12.10 26.51 20.66
CA ASP A 430 11.85 26.59 22.11
C ASP A 430 10.40 26.92 22.45
N GLY A 431 9.56 27.28 21.47
CA GLY A 431 8.19 27.68 21.73
C GLY A 431 7.37 28.03 20.50
N TRP A 432 6.11 28.35 20.76
CA TRP A 432 5.19 28.93 19.80
C TRP A 432 5.23 30.45 19.93
N TYR A 433 5.31 31.17 18.81
CA TYR A 433 5.40 32.63 18.79
C TYR A 433 4.34 33.25 17.89
N ASP A 434 3.88 34.47 18.22
CA ASP A 434 2.99 35.25 17.37
C ASP A 434 3.62 35.49 16.01
N ASP A 435 2.87 35.13 14.97
CA ASP A 435 3.26 35.31 13.58
C ASP A 435 2.11 35.98 12.80
N SER A 436 1.54 37.02 13.39
CA SER A 436 0.38 37.71 12.84
C SER A 436 0.74 38.64 11.68
N GLU A 437 -0.24 38.92 10.81
CA GLU A 437 -0.06 39.86 9.70
C GLU A 437 0.43 41.24 10.21
N GLY A 438 1.61 41.65 9.73
CA GLY A 438 2.23 42.92 10.10
C GLY A 438 3.03 42.91 11.40
N THR A 439 2.96 41.83 12.17
CA THR A 439 3.79 41.53 13.36
C THR A 439 4.23 40.08 13.28
N ARG A 440 4.94 39.75 12.19
CA ARG A 440 5.49 38.40 12.00
C ARG A 440 6.64 38.16 12.96
N TRP A 441 6.88 36.90 13.31
CA TRP A 441 8.00 36.53 14.18
C TRP A 441 9.32 37.06 13.60
N GLU A 442 10.17 37.63 14.45
CA GLU A 442 11.49 38.16 14.09
C GLU A 442 12.38 38.22 15.34
N ALA A 443 13.35 37.31 15.45
CA ALA A 443 14.28 37.27 16.58
C ALA A 443 15.66 37.92 16.28
N HIS A 444 15.92 38.29 15.02
CA HIS A 444 17.21 38.70 14.50
C HIS A 444 17.21 40.10 13.89
N ALA A 445 16.28 40.97 14.29
CA ALA A 445 16.28 42.34 13.82
C ALA A 445 17.58 43.05 14.21
N GLY A 446 18.05 43.96 13.36
CA GLY A 446 19.30 44.71 13.60
C GLY A 446 19.27 45.61 14.84
N THR A 447 18.13 45.73 15.52
CA THR A 447 17.94 46.44 16.79
C THR A 447 16.96 45.68 17.67
N GLU A 448 17.16 45.71 18.98
CA GLU A 448 16.27 45.05 19.96
C GLU A 448 14.80 45.48 19.84
N GLU A 449 14.54 46.75 19.52
CA GLU A 449 13.18 47.28 19.30
C GLU A 449 12.50 46.74 18.02
N GLY A 450 13.27 46.10 17.14
CA GLY A 450 12.77 45.51 15.90
C GLY A 450 12.41 44.03 16.03
N ASN A 451 12.76 43.38 17.15
CA ASN A 451 12.40 42.00 17.38
C ASN A 451 10.90 41.87 17.69
N HIS A 452 10.28 40.83 17.18
CA HIS A 452 8.94 40.39 17.52
C HIS A 452 8.98 38.91 17.92
N ILE A 453 9.00 38.67 19.22
CA ILE A 453 9.19 37.35 19.86
C ILE A 453 8.15 37.16 20.97
N GLU A 454 6.89 37.47 20.66
CA GLU A 454 5.78 37.31 21.60
C GLU A 454 5.39 35.83 21.69
N GLU A 455 5.82 35.16 22.75
CA GLU A 455 5.57 33.73 22.99
C GLU A 455 4.11 33.45 23.37
N PHE A 456 3.55 32.38 22.82
CA PHE A 456 2.26 31.82 23.20
C PHE A 456 2.44 30.75 24.27
N THR A 457 1.86 30.98 25.47
CA THR A 457 2.10 30.15 26.66
C THR A 457 0.82 29.53 27.26
N ASP A 458 -0.32 29.61 26.58
CA ASP A 458 -1.63 29.22 27.14
C ASP A 458 -1.88 27.70 27.10
N PHE A 459 -0.88 26.91 27.53
CA PHE A 459 -0.96 25.46 27.63
C PHE A 459 -1.43 25.00 29.01
N SER A 460 -2.23 23.93 29.02
CA SER A 460 -2.68 23.27 30.24
C SER A 460 -1.55 22.43 30.85
N GLU A 461 -1.14 22.73 32.09
CA GLU A 461 -0.13 21.94 32.83
C GLU A 461 -0.53 20.45 33.00
N GLU A 462 -1.82 20.10 32.93
CA GLU A 462 -2.29 18.72 33.09
C GLU A 462 -2.19 17.91 31.80
N THR A 463 -2.38 18.55 30.65
CA THR A 463 -2.54 17.86 29.36
C THR A 463 -1.49 18.21 28.33
N GLY A 464 -0.69 19.27 28.52
CA GLY A 464 0.25 19.79 27.52
C GLY A 464 -0.43 20.32 26.25
N LEU A 465 -1.74 20.64 26.34
CA LEU A 465 -2.56 21.09 25.22
C LEU A 465 -3.08 22.51 25.46
N ALA A 466 -3.19 23.28 24.39
CA ALA A 466 -3.88 24.56 24.35
C ALA A 466 -5.08 24.49 23.40
N THR A 467 -6.14 25.24 23.69
CA THR A 467 -7.26 25.44 22.77
C THR A 467 -7.43 26.93 22.47
N VAL A 468 -7.22 27.31 21.21
CA VAL A 468 -7.42 28.68 20.73
C VAL A 468 -8.76 28.80 20.01
N SER A 469 -9.34 30.00 20.00
CA SER A 469 -10.59 30.27 19.30
C SER A 469 -10.58 31.66 18.65
N GLY A 470 -10.95 31.72 17.38
CA GLY A 470 -10.85 32.94 16.57
C GLY A 470 -9.41 33.19 16.09
N VAL A 471 -9.17 34.40 15.57
CA VAL A 471 -7.92 34.74 14.87
C VAL A 471 -6.70 34.42 15.72
N THR A 472 -5.87 33.51 15.25
CA THR A 472 -4.61 33.08 15.87
C THR A 472 -3.62 32.76 14.77
N SER A 473 -2.41 33.30 14.84
CA SER A 473 -1.34 33.06 13.87
C SER A 473 -0.07 32.73 14.65
N LEU A 474 0.45 31.52 14.49
CA LEU A 474 1.62 31.07 15.24
C LEU A 474 2.67 30.46 14.31
N LYS A 475 3.92 30.62 14.72
CA LYS A 475 5.10 29.93 14.20
C LYS A 475 5.79 29.16 15.33
N ALA A 476 6.24 27.95 15.06
CA ALA A 476 7.14 27.24 15.94
C ALA A 476 8.56 27.77 15.71
N ALA A 477 9.14 28.45 16.69
CA ALA A 477 10.40 29.17 16.52
C ALA A 477 11.21 29.25 17.83
N HIS A 478 12.23 30.12 17.86
CA HIS A 478 13.02 30.41 19.06
C HIS A 478 12.84 31.86 19.55
N GLY A 479 13.23 32.09 20.81
CA GLY A 479 13.19 33.39 21.46
C GLY A 479 14.39 34.30 21.13
N LYS A 480 14.70 35.25 22.02
CA LYS A 480 15.78 36.23 21.80
C LYS A 480 17.17 35.60 21.71
N ASP A 481 17.40 34.58 22.51
CA ASP A 481 18.69 33.94 22.69
C ASP A 481 18.62 32.57 21.99
N PRO A 482 18.79 32.53 20.65
CA PRO A 482 18.73 31.28 19.92
C PRO A 482 19.70 30.29 20.54
N ILE A 483 19.17 29.12 20.87
CA ILE A 483 20.02 27.96 21.03
C ILE A 483 20.28 27.51 19.59
N GLU A 484 21.42 27.96 19.05
CA GLU A 484 22.04 27.28 17.91
C GLU A 484 21.98 25.80 18.23
N LYS A 485 21.73 24.96 17.23
CA LYS A 485 21.93 23.54 17.38
C LYS A 485 23.40 23.31 17.73
N THR A 486 23.72 23.40 19.02
CA THR A 486 24.89 22.76 19.59
C THR A 486 24.60 21.31 19.40
N SER A 487 25.30 20.71 18.45
CA SER A 487 25.07 19.33 18.13
C SER A 487 25.49 18.53 19.35
N PHE A 488 24.53 18.03 20.12
CA PHE A 488 24.76 16.91 21.03
C PHE A 488 24.63 15.63 20.22
N PRO A 489 25.26 14.53 20.63
CA PRO A 489 25.07 13.27 19.93
C PRO A 489 23.58 12.91 19.90
N GLY A 490 23.01 12.80 18.70
CA GLY A 490 21.69 12.21 18.45
C GLY A 490 21.82 10.71 18.18
N LEU A 491 20.69 10.05 17.96
CA LEU A 491 20.70 8.69 17.40
C LEU A 491 19.47 8.44 16.53
N GLU A 492 19.73 7.93 15.33
CA GLU A 492 18.74 7.25 14.53
C GLU A 492 19.18 5.81 14.28
N LYS A 493 18.21 4.89 14.33
CA LYS A 493 18.39 3.47 14.03
C LYS A 493 17.54 3.08 12.83
N TRP A 494 18.14 2.29 11.95
CA TRP A 494 17.52 1.86 10.70
C TRP A 494 17.79 0.38 10.46
N ILE A 495 16.87 -0.27 9.75
CA ILE A 495 17.15 -1.51 9.02
C ILE A 495 17.57 -1.11 7.61
N VAL A 496 18.67 -1.68 7.13
CA VAL A 496 19.18 -1.45 5.77
C VAL A 496 18.63 -2.55 4.87
N ARG A 497 17.53 -2.24 4.18
CA ARG A 497 16.91 -3.18 3.23
C ARG A 497 17.66 -3.15 1.92
N THR A 498 18.06 -4.32 1.41
CA THR A 498 18.60 -4.45 0.04
C THR A 498 17.44 -4.68 -0.93
N ASN A 499 17.29 -3.78 -1.89
CA ASN A 499 16.30 -3.85 -2.96
C ASN A 499 16.73 -4.86 -4.04
N SER A 500 15.79 -5.23 -4.92
CA SER A 500 16.03 -6.17 -6.02
C SER A 500 17.07 -5.69 -7.04
N ASP A 501 17.35 -4.39 -7.11
CA ASP A 501 18.38 -3.78 -7.96
C ASP A 501 19.74 -3.62 -7.26
N GLU A 502 19.92 -4.27 -6.10
CA GLU A 502 21.08 -4.17 -5.21
C GLU A 502 21.29 -2.79 -4.55
N SER A 503 20.37 -1.84 -4.75
CA SER A 503 20.37 -0.60 -3.97
C SER A 503 19.92 -0.85 -2.53
N THR A 504 20.30 0.01 -1.60
CA THR A 504 19.86 -0.07 -0.20
C THR A 504 18.87 1.03 0.13
N THR A 505 17.96 0.75 1.05
CA THR A 505 17.01 1.74 1.58
C THR A 505 16.89 1.56 3.09
N ASP A 506 16.93 2.68 3.81
CA ASP A 506 16.75 2.70 5.25
C ASP A 506 15.26 2.66 5.60
N VAL A 507 14.86 1.69 6.40
CA VAL A 507 13.47 1.49 6.83
C VAL A 507 13.39 1.32 8.35
N LYS A 508 12.25 1.68 8.96
CA LYS A 508 12.02 1.48 10.41
C LYS A 508 11.52 0.08 10.75
N ASP A 509 11.06 -0.65 9.73
CA ASP A 509 10.54 -1.99 9.85
C ASP A 509 10.79 -2.78 8.56
N ASP A 510 11.12 -4.05 8.71
CA ASP A 510 11.39 -4.96 7.60
C ASP A 510 11.00 -6.39 7.95
N THR A 511 10.84 -7.23 6.93
CA THR A 511 10.40 -8.61 7.09
C THR A 511 11.55 -9.55 6.77
N VAL A 512 11.78 -10.53 7.64
CA VAL A 512 12.93 -11.43 7.54
C VAL A 512 12.48 -12.84 7.85
N ALA A 513 12.84 -13.79 6.99
CA ALA A 513 12.58 -15.20 7.23
C ALA A 513 13.46 -15.72 8.37
N ALA A 514 12.92 -16.62 9.19
CA ALA A 514 13.67 -17.23 10.29
C ALA A 514 14.95 -17.90 9.75
N GLY A 515 16.09 -17.55 10.33
CA GLY A 515 17.41 -18.02 9.91
C GLY A 515 18.14 -17.13 8.91
N ASN A 516 17.51 -16.08 8.38
CA ASN A 516 18.15 -15.10 7.49
C ASN A 516 18.80 -13.94 8.26
N THR A 517 19.69 -13.22 7.58
CA THR A 517 20.38 -12.05 8.12
C THR A 517 19.57 -10.77 7.89
N VAL A 518 19.82 -9.79 8.75
CA VAL A 518 19.26 -8.44 8.68
C VAL A 518 20.36 -7.43 8.97
N ASP A 519 20.47 -6.41 8.13
CA ASP A 519 21.46 -5.36 8.26
C ASP A 519 20.85 -4.16 9.00
N PHE A 520 21.61 -3.58 9.91
CA PHE A 520 21.22 -2.42 10.70
C PHE A 520 22.19 -1.28 10.50
N LYS A 521 21.68 -0.05 10.63
CA LYS A 521 22.45 1.19 10.61
C LYS A 521 22.11 2.02 11.85
N LEU A 522 23.13 2.48 12.57
CA LEU A 522 23.04 3.48 13.61
C LEU A 522 23.71 4.75 13.11
N THR A 523 23.01 5.87 13.15
CA THR A 523 23.55 7.18 12.80
C THR A 523 23.53 8.06 14.02
N THR A 524 24.72 8.47 14.48
CA THR A 524 24.92 9.57 15.42
C THR A 524 25.78 10.63 14.73
N ASN A 525 26.31 11.61 15.46
CA ASN A 525 27.05 12.72 14.87
C ASN A 525 28.27 13.11 15.71
N VAL A 526 29.21 13.80 15.07
CA VAL A 526 30.27 14.53 15.78
C VAL A 526 29.61 15.74 16.48
N PRO A 527 29.74 15.88 17.81
CA PRO A 527 29.05 16.93 18.54
C PRO A 527 29.90 18.19 18.71
N ASP A 528 29.25 19.35 18.80
CA ASP A 528 29.91 20.64 19.00
C ASP A 528 30.53 20.76 20.39
N ASP A 529 29.95 20.10 21.38
CA ASP A 529 30.43 20.11 22.76
C ASP A 529 31.82 19.45 22.91
N LEU A 530 32.29 18.73 21.88
CA LEU A 530 33.68 18.28 21.75
C LEU A 530 34.66 19.46 21.84
N LEU A 531 34.29 20.65 21.35
CA LEU A 531 35.12 21.87 21.41
C LEU A 531 35.50 22.25 22.84
N ASN A 532 34.68 21.92 23.84
CA ASN A 532 35.01 22.14 25.26
C ASN A 532 36.29 21.39 25.69
N TYR A 533 36.59 20.29 25.02
CA TYR A 533 37.74 19.44 25.29
C TYR A 533 38.96 19.81 24.43
N ILE A 534 38.74 20.23 23.17
CA ILE A 534 39.82 20.46 22.18
C ILE A 534 40.18 21.93 21.92
N LYS A 535 39.23 22.87 22.03
CA LYS A 535 39.37 24.30 21.68
C LYS A 535 38.48 25.20 22.56
N PRO A 536 38.77 25.31 23.86
CA PRO A 536 37.93 26.07 24.79
C PRO A 536 37.90 27.58 24.52
N GLU A 537 38.90 28.13 23.83
CA GLU A 537 38.89 29.53 23.41
C GLU A 537 37.85 29.84 22.32
N ASP A 538 37.41 28.82 21.60
CA ASP A 538 36.42 28.89 20.51
C ASP A 538 35.06 28.33 20.95
N ALA A 539 34.97 27.60 22.06
CA ALA A 539 33.71 27.17 22.66
C ALA A 539 32.99 28.40 23.25
N ASN A 540 31.77 28.69 22.78
CA ASN A 540 30.94 29.75 23.34
C ASN A 540 30.71 29.47 24.83
N ASP A 541 31.35 30.25 25.70
CA ASP A 541 31.09 30.24 27.15
C ASP A 541 29.59 30.50 27.34
N PRO A 542 28.84 29.73 28.18
CA PRO A 542 27.53 30.20 28.59
C PRO A 542 27.74 31.56 29.25
N GLU A 543 27.04 32.58 28.77
CA GLU A 543 27.19 33.96 29.23
C GLU A 543 26.69 34.07 30.70
N VAL A 544 27.53 33.70 31.67
CA VAL A 544 27.18 33.77 33.09
C VAL A 544 27.55 35.15 33.61
N THR A 545 26.54 36.01 33.79
CA THR A 545 26.63 37.18 34.67
C THR A 545 26.73 36.73 36.14
N GLY A 546 27.91 36.29 36.59
CA GLY A 546 28.15 35.86 37.97
C GLY A 546 29.54 35.24 38.16
N PRO A 547 30.10 35.20 39.38
CA PRO A 547 31.48 34.75 39.57
C PRO A 547 31.57 33.23 39.38
N ALA A 548 32.12 32.86 38.20
CA ALA A 548 32.75 31.61 37.76
C ALA A 548 32.58 30.36 38.63
N ILE A 549 32.12 29.26 37.99
CA ILE A 549 32.96 28.07 37.75
C ILE A 549 32.52 27.42 36.40
N ASN A 550 33.27 27.67 35.31
CA ASN A 550 33.47 26.69 34.23
C ASN A 550 34.81 26.00 34.54
N THR A 551 34.78 24.71 34.93
CA THR A 551 35.96 24.02 35.47
C THR A 551 36.98 23.60 34.42
N LEU A 552 36.66 23.60 33.12
CA LEU A 552 37.54 23.02 32.08
C LEU A 552 38.37 24.06 31.33
N ALA A 553 37.90 25.29 31.16
CA ALA A 553 38.61 26.36 30.44
C ALA A 553 40.00 26.69 31.05
N ASN A 554 40.22 26.44 32.35
CA ASN A 554 41.47 26.72 33.06
C ASN A 554 42.40 25.50 33.23
N VAL A 555 42.04 24.34 32.68
CA VAL A 555 42.83 23.09 32.75
C VAL A 555 43.71 23.00 31.49
N PRO A 556 44.98 22.60 31.52
CA PRO A 556 45.77 22.34 30.29
C PRO A 556 45.10 21.30 29.40
N LEU A 557 45.15 21.43 28.06
CA LEU A 557 44.56 20.48 27.09
C LEU A 557 44.86 19.00 27.42
N GLU A 558 46.09 18.73 27.86
CA GLU A 558 46.61 17.43 28.27
C GLU A 558 46.04 16.87 29.60
N GLU A 559 45.28 17.67 30.34
CA GLU A 559 44.70 17.33 31.65
C GLU A 559 43.15 17.33 31.63
N ARG A 560 42.51 17.53 30.46
CA ARG A 560 41.04 17.73 30.32
C ARG A 560 40.21 16.45 30.17
N GLY A 561 40.84 15.30 29.99
CA GLY A 561 40.16 14.00 29.91
C GLY A 561 39.79 13.56 28.49
N GLU A 562 38.93 12.55 28.40
CA GLU A 562 38.48 11.88 27.18
C GLU A 562 37.01 12.27 26.90
N TYR A 563 36.61 12.32 25.62
CA TYR A 563 35.19 12.44 25.24
C TYR A 563 34.71 11.07 24.79
N LEU A 564 34.14 10.30 25.72
CA LEU A 564 33.68 8.95 25.43
C LEU A 564 32.25 8.98 24.89
N LEU A 565 32.12 8.74 23.60
CA LEU A 565 30.84 8.51 22.92
C LEU A 565 30.60 6.99 22.86
N THR A 566 29.53 6.50 23.50
CA THR A 566 29.21 5.06 23.53
C THR A 566 27.85 4.81 22.91
N LEU A 567 27.82 4.04 21.82
CA LEU A 567 26.59 3.50 21.25
C LEU A 567 26.25 2.19 21.97
N HIS A 568 24.99 2.07 22.39
CA HIS A 568 24.44 0.88 23.02
C HIS A 568 23.38 0.27 22.10
N ASP A 569 23.35 -1.05 22.03
CA ASP A 569 22.37 -1.79 21.22
C ASP A 569 21.81 -2.96 22.03
N ALA A 570 20.48 -3.06 22.05
CA ALA A 570 19.71 -4.06 22.77
C ALA A 570 18.68 -4.67 21.81
N MET A 571 18.97 -5.89 21.40
CA MET A 571 18.21 -6.68 20.46
C MET A 571 17.23 -7.60 21.19
N ASP A 572 16.13 -7.95 20.53
CA ASP A 572 15.29 -9.06 20.98
C ASP A 572 16.11 -10.36 21.06
N ASP A 573 15.78 -11.26 21.99
CA ASP A 573 16.47 -12.54 22.20
C ASP A 573 16.58 -13.41 20.93
N TYR A 574 15.71 -13.21 19.93
CA TYR A 574 15.75 -13.91 18.65
C TYR A 574 16.61 -13.23 17.58
N LEU A 575 17.07 -12.01 17.81
CA LEU A 575 18.06 -11.33 16.96
C LEU A 575 19.45 -11.61 17.54
N VAL A 576 20.20 -12.48 16.86
CA VAL A 576 21.41 -13.09 17.40
C VAL A 576 22.63 -12.81 16.54
N GLU A 577 23.81 -13.06 17.12
CA GLU A 577 25.11 -13.07 16.44
C GLU A 577 25.44 -11.75 15.69
N PRO A 578 25.40 -10.58 16.35
CA PRO A 578 25.73 -9.31 15.70
C PRO A 578 27.21 -9.30 15.30
N ASP A 579 27.48 -9.03 14.03
CA ASP A 579 28.83 -9.01 13.46
C ASP A 579 29.00 -7.96 12.35
N SER A 580 30.12 -8.04 11.62
CA SER A 580 30.38 -7.21 10.43
C SER A 580 30.34 -5.69 10.66
N PHE A 581 30.67 -5.25 11.88
CA PHE A 581 30.69 -3.84 12.27
C PHE A 581 31.62 -3.00 11.39
N VAL A 582 31.07 -1.94 10.79
CA VAL A 582 31.80 -0.88 10.09
C VAL A 582 31.39 0.45 10.69
N ILE A 583 32.37 1.26 11.12
CA ILE A 583 32.13 2.59 11.67
C ILE A 583 32.79 3.61 10.75
N THR A 584 32.02 4.57 10.27
CA THR A 584 32.45 5.57 9.29
C THR A 584 32.08 6.97 9.78
N ILE A 585 33.03 7.91 9.67
CA ILE A 585 32.73 9.35 9.67
C ILE A 585 32.27 9.68 8.25
N ASP A 586 30.97 9.89 8.08
CA ASP A 586 30.29 10.00 6.79
C ASP A 586 30.19 11.47 6.36
N ARG A 587 31.06 11.88 5.43
CA ARG A 587 31.18 13.26 4.96
C ARG A 587 30.39 13.42 3.67
N GLU A 588 29.08 13.26 3.80
CA GLU A 588 28.12 13.19 2.69
C GLU A 588 28.39 14.27 1.63
N GLY A 589 28.38 13.87 0.36
CA GLY A 589 28.63 14.76 -0.78
C GLY A 589 30.11 15.08 -1.03
N THR A 590 31.04 14.44 -0.32
CA THR A 590 32.48 14.50 -0.57
C THR A 590 33.08 13.10 -0.79
N ASP A 591 34.17 12.98 -1.55
CA ASP A 591 34.86 11.70 -1.74
C ASP A 591 35.79 11.32 -0.54
N ASN A 592 35.52 11.83 0.67
CA ASN A 592 36.49 11.84 1.79
C ASN A 592 36.01 11.17 3.09
N ASP A 593 35.04 10.26 3.02
CA ASP A 593 34.60 9.46 4.17
C ASP A 593 35.77 8.72 4.83
N VAL A 594 35.70 8.56 6.15
CA VAL A 594 36.76 7.90 6.92
C VAL A 594 36.19 6.74 7.71
N THR A 595 36.48 5.52 7.27
CA THR A 595 36.22 4.32 8.05
C THR A 595 37.27 4.18 9.16
N LEU A 596 36.81 3.96 10.39
CA LEU A 596 37.66 3.81 11.57
C LEU A 596 38.35 2.45 11.58
N ASP A 597 39.64 2.44 11.89
CA ASP A 597 40.38 1.22 12.21
C ASP A 597 39.93 0.64 13.55
N ALA A 598 39.99 -0.68 13.71
CA ALA A 598 39.63 -1.38 14.95
C ALA A 598 40.44 -0.96 16.21
N SER A 599 41.52 -0.19 16.05
CA SER A 599 42.26 0.41 17.19
C SER A 599 41.68 1.75 17.67
N GLN A 600 40.71 2.31 16.95
CA GLN A 600 40.16 3.64 17.16
C GLN A 600 38.80 3.64 17.89
N TYR A 601 38.26 2.45 18.14
CA TYR A 601 37.06 2.23 18.94
C TYR A 601 37.22 0.96 19.79
N ILE A 602 36.36 0.82 20.79
CA ILE A 602 36.26 -0.38 21.62
C ILE A 602 34.89 -1.00 21.37
N LEU A 603 34.87 -2.26 20.91
CA LEU A 603 33.66 -3.06 20.79
C LEU A 603 33.57 -4.04 21.98
N ASN A 604 32.53 -3.91 22.79
CA ASN A 604 32.23 -4.84 23.86
C ASN A 604 30.97 -5.66 23.51
N GLN A 605 31.01 -6.97 23.76
CA GLN A 605 29.94 -7.94 23.48
C GLN A 605 29.44 -8.59 24.80
N PRO A 606 28.38 -9.43 24.78
CA PRO A 606 27.73 -9.90 26.01
C PRO A 606 28.70 -10.65 26.93
N GLY A 607 28.62 -10.39 28.23
CA GLY A 607 29.51 -10.95 29.27
C GLY A 607 30.63 -10.01 29.75
N VAL A 608 30.75 -8.83 29.13
CA VAL A 608 31.65 -7.73 29.56
C VAL A 608 30.89 -6.42 29.83
N ILE A 609 29.65 -6.31 29.36
CA ILE A 609 28.76 -5.13 29.38
C ILE A 609 27.54 -5.31 30.32
N ASP A 610 26.71 -4.27 30.45
CA ASP A 610 25.44 -4.33 31.21
C ASP A 610 24.54 -5.47 30.72
N ALA A 611 23.71 -6.03 31.61
CA ALA A 611 22.83 -7.15 31.30
C ALA A 611 21.75 -6.83 30.25
N ASP A 612 21.52 -5.54 30.00
CA ASP A 612 20.46 -5.04 29.12
C ASP A 612 20.97 -4.64 27.72
N CYS A 613 22.23 -4.97 27.36
CA CYS A 613 22.82 -4.70 26.03
C CYS A 613 23.40 -5.96 25.38
N ASP A 614 23.28 -6.04 24.06
CA ASP A 614 23.93 -7.06 23.23
C ASP A 614 25.33 -6.64 22.79
N PHE A 615 25.54 -5.35 22.51
CA PHE A 615 26.88 -4.80 22.33
C PHE A 615 26.96 -3.32 22.66
N GLU A 616 28.18 -2.85 22.89
CA GLU A 616 28.51 -1.43 23.01
C GLU A 616 29.70 -1.09 22.12
N ILE A 617 29.64 0.06 21.46
CA ILE A 617 30.76 0.63 20.70
C ILE A 617 31.14 1.97 21.33
N THR A 618 32.33 2.05 21.92
CA THR A 618 32.85 3.27 22.54
C THR A 618 33.97 3.89 21.69
N MET A 619 33.87 5.20 21.43
CA MET A 619 34.86 6.01 20.75
C MET A 619 35.32 7.16 21.65
N ASP A 620 36.62 7.45 21.69
CA ASP A 620 37.14 8.70 22.28
C ASP A 620 37.30 9.76 21.20
N LEU A 621 36.34 10.68 21.10
CA LEU A 621 36.32 11.69 20.05
C LEU A 621 37.51 12.66 20.14
N VAL A 622 38.07 12.88 21.34
CA VAL A 622 39.28 13.70 21.52
C VAL A 622 40.48 13.00 20.92
N ALA A 623 40.62 11.69 21.11
CA ALA A 623 41.70 10.92 20.48
C ALA A 623 41.56 10.87 18.95
N LEU A 624 40.34 10.74 18.43
CA LEU A 624 40.06 10.77 17.00
C LEU A 624 40.42 12.13 16.37
N TYR A 625 40.06 13.23 17.02
CA TYR A 625 40.45 14.57 16.60
C TYR A 625 41.97 14.76 16.60
N ASN A 626 42.65 14.35 17.68
CA ASN A 626 44.12 14.44 17.78
C ASN A 626 44.86 13.57 16.75
N ALA A 627 44.24 12.47 16.32
CA ALA A 627 44.74 11.61 15.24
C ALA A 627 44.48 12.20 13.83
N GLY A 628 43.72 13.30 13.74
CA GLY A 628 43.32 13.94 12.48
C GLY A 628 42.23 13.19 11.72
N VAL A 629 41.48 12.31 12.41
CA VAL A 629 40.36 11.56 11.84
C VAL A 629 39.12 12.45 11.80
N ILE A 630 38.80 13.07 12.94
CA ILE A 630 37.82 14.15 13.07
C ILE A 630 38.56 15.49 12.84
N THR A 631 37.91 16.40 12.12
CA THR A 631 38.42 17.72 11.76
C THR A 631 37.50 18.82 12.27
N ASP A 632 37.96 20.08 12.20
CA ASP A 632 37.12 21.23 12.54
C ASP A 632 35.84 21.31 11.71
N ALA A 633 35.92 20.90 10.43
CA ALA A 633 34.77 20.87 9.54
C ALA A 633 33.76 19.78 9.95
N ASP A 634 34.22 18.66 10.51
CA ASP A 634 33.31 17.59 10.95
C ASP A 634 32.49 18.03 12.16
N ILE A 635 33.07 18.87 13.02
CA ILE A 635 32.38 19.48 14.16
C ILE A 635 31.39 20.52 13.65
N GLU A 636 31.83 21.48 12.83
CA GLU A 636 31.00 22.57 12.28
C GLU A 636 29.75 22.08 11.53
N HIS A 637 29.85 20.93 10.83
CA HIS A 637 28.73 20.37 10.08
C HIS A 637 27.97 19.28 10.84
N ALA A 638 28.29 19.03 12.12
CA ALA A 638 27.74 17.91 12.88
C ALA A 638 27.80 16.59 12.10
N THR A 639 28.93 16.30 11.46
CA THR A 639 29.08 15.21 10.50
C THR A 639 28.69 13.86 11.10
N ASP A 640 27.97 13.07 10.32
CA ASP A 640 27.45 11.79 10.77
C ASP A 640 28.57 10.79 11.11
N ILE A 641 28.33 10.04 12.18
CA ILE A 641 29.06 8.84 12.55
C ILE A 641 28.11 7.67 12.34
N VAL A 642 28.36 6.90 11.28
CA VAL A 642 27.52 5.79 10.86
C VAL A 642 28.14 4.48 11.30
N VAL A 643 27.39 3.67 12.03
CA VAL A 643 27.72 2.28 12.33
C VAL A 643 26.79 1.38 11.53
N THR A 644 27.33 0.52 10.67
CA THR A 644 26.56 -0.60 10.11
C THR A 644 27.00 -1.91 10.72
N TYR A 645 26.05 -2.83 10.92
CA TYR A 645 26.31 -4.17 11.40
C TYR A 645 25.22 -5.12 10.92
N THR A 646 25.52 -6.41 10.90
CA THR A 646 24.59 -7.46 10.50
C THR A 646 24.22 -8.30 11.72
N ALA A 647 22.95 -8.66 11.87
CA ALA A 647 22.52 -9.69 12.80
C ALA A 647 21.72 -10.78 12.05
N LYS A 648 21.29 -11.80 12.78
CA LYS A 648 20.52 -12.91 12.24
C LYS A 648 19.24 -13.11 13.03
N LEU A 649 18.11 -13.27 12.35
CA LEU A 649 16.89 -13.76 12.99
C LEU A 649 17.07 -15.26 13.25
N ASP A 650 16.97 -15.70 14.49
CA ASP A 650 17.19 -17.09 14.86
C ASP A 650 16.26 -18.02 14.07
N GLY A 651 16.77 -19.19 13.67
CA GLY A 651 16.01 -20.14 12.84
C GLY A 651 14.82 -20.78 13.53
N THR A 652 14.63 -20.53 14.83
CA THR A 652 13.47 -20.98 15.62
C THR A 652 12.45 -19.86 15.87
N ALA A 653 12.69 -18.66 15.36
CA ALA A 653 11.74 -17.55 15.39
C ALA A 653 10.41 -17.94 14.72
N THR A 654 9.31 -17.53 15.34
CA THR A 654 7.93 -17.74 14.83
C THR A 654 7.31 -16.42 14.41
N ALA A 655 6.18 -16.44 13.72
CA ALA A 655 5.47 -15.24 13.30
C ALA A 655 5.27 -14.27 14.47
N GLY A 656 5.76 -13.04 14.31
CA GLY A 656 5.90 -12.07 15.39
C GLY A 656 6.72 -10.86 14.95
N SER A 657 6.84 -9.91 15.87
CA SER A 657 7.57 -8.66 15.67
C SER A 657 8.70 -8.60 16.71
N TYR A 658 9.93 -8.47 16.24
CA TYR A 658 11.18 -8.54 17.00
C TYR A 658 11.84 -7.17 17.00
N GLN A 659 12.00 -6.57 18.18
CA GLN A 659 12.49 -5.20 18.29
C GLN A 659 14.00 -5.16 18.43
N ASN A 660 14.60 -4.13 17.88
CA ASN A 660 15.99 -3.80 18.11
C ASN A 660 16.09 -2.33 18.51
N THR A 661 16.66 -2.06 19.68
CA THR A 661 16.66 -0.74 20.32
C THR A 661 18.08 -0.26 20.55
N ALA A 662 18.38 1.01 20.23
CA ALA A 662 19.68 1.60 20.47
C ALA A 662 19.59 2.98 21.12
N TRP A 663 20.67 3.41 21.79
CA TRP A 663 20.85 4.77 22.33
C TRP A 663 22.34 5.11 22.42
N VAL A 664 22.65 6.37 22.66
CA VAL A 664 24.02 6.87 22.80
C VAL A 664 24.20 7.49 24.19
N SER A 665 25.30 7.14 24.87
CA SER A 665 25.77 7.81 26.08
C SER A 665 26.99 8.68 25.75
N TYR A 666 27.04 9.87 26.34
CA TYR A 666 28.13 10.83 26.16
C TYR A 666 28.37 11.64 27.44
N PRO A 667 29.46 12.43 27.54
CA PRO A 667 29.72 13.25 28.72
C PRO A 667 28.56 14.22 29.00
N GLY A 668 27.83 13.98 30.09
CA GLY A 668 26.73 14.85 30.52
C GLY A 668 25.32 14.36 30.18
N GLY A 669 25.16 13.25 29.45
CA GLY A 669 23.83 12.73 29.15
C GLY A 669 23.78 11.42 28.36
N GLU A 670 22.55 11.04 28.02
CA GLU A 670 22.20 9.93 27.12
C GLU A 670 21.08 10.38 26.18
N THR A 671 21.00 9.79 24.99
CA THR A 671 19.92 10.06 24.04
C THR A 671 18.64 9.33 24.43
N MET A 672 17.52 9.73 23.83
CA MET A 672 16.36 8.85 23.76
C MET A 672 16.72 7.55 23.01
N ARG A 673 16.00 6.49 23.33
CA ARG A 673 16.14 5.19 22.65
C ARG A 673 15.39 5.23 21.32
N ASP A 674 16.03 4.85 20.24
CA ASP A 674 15.38 4.61 18.94
C ASP A 674 15.25 3.10 18.69
N LYS A 675 14.19 2.68 18.00
CA LYS A 675 13.87 1.28 17.77
C LYS A 675 13.42 1.01 16.35
N VAL A 676 13.74 -0.19 15.88
CA VAL A 676 13.25 -0.75 14.62
C VAL A 676 12.63 -2.12 14.85
N THR A 677 11.79 -2.57 13.92
CA THR A 677 11.04 -3.82 14.05
C THR A 677 11.34 -4.77 12.90
N VAL A 678 11.78 -5.98 13.23
CA VAL A 678 11.88 -7.08 12.26
C VAL A 678 10.65 -7.95 12.40
N GLU A 679 9.90 -8.15 11.33
CA GLU A 679 8.70 -8.99 11.31
C GLU A 679 8.95 -10.32 10.61
N THR A 680 8.22 -11.33 11.05
CA THR A 680 8.12 -12.60 10.33
C THR A 680 6.68 -13.10 10.40
N TYR A 681 6.30 -13.91 9.43
CA TYR A 681 4.91 -14.29 9.18
C TYR A 681 4.73 -15.80 9.15
N LYS A 682 3.47 -16.21 9.29
CA LYS A 682 3.05 -17.60 9.08
C LYS A 682 1.91 -17.67 8.08
N ILE A 683 1.88 -18.77 7.34
CA ILE A 683 0.76 -19.16 6.50
C ILE A 683 0.05 -20.34 7.16
N ASP A 684 -1.27 -20.24 7.34
CA ASP A 684 -2.13 -21.38 7.65
C ASP A 684 -2.92 -21.80 6.41
N VAL A 685 -2.65 -22.99 5.89
CA VAL A 685 -3.38 -23.56 4.76
C VAL A 685 -4.43 -24.54 5.29
N PHE A 686 -5.70 -24.25 5.03
CA PHE A 686 -6.81 -25.15 5.30
C PHE A 686 -7.19 -25.95 4.04
N LYS A 687 -6.82 -27.23 4.02
CA LYS A 687 -7.23 -28.21 3.03
C LYS A 687 -8.63 -28.71 3.34
N TYR A 688 -9.59 -28.55 2.42
CA TYR A 688 -10.99 -28.89 2.70
C TYR A 688 -11.73 -29.58 1.54
N ASP A 689 -12.90 -30.14 1.87
CA ASP A 689 -13.84 -30.74 0.93
C ASP A 689 -14.66 -29.67 0.20
N GLN A 690 -14.56 -29.57 -1.12
CA GLN A 690 -15.28 -28.55 -1.89
C GLN A 690 -16.82 -28.61 -1.74
N THR A 691 -17.36 -29.76 -1.32
CA THR A 691 -18.81 -29.93 -1.07
C THR A 691 -19.22 -29.68 0.38
N ASN A 692 -18.24 -29.51 1.28
CA ASN A 692 -18.44 -29.16 2.68
C ASN A 692 -17.23 -28.37 3.20
N GLU A 693 -17.34 -27.04 3.17
CA GLU A 693 -16.24 -26.12 3.47
C GLU A 693 -15.74 -26.15 4.92
N GLU A 694 -16.42 -26.85 5.83
CA GLU A 694 -16.00 -27.02 7.22
C GLU A 694 -15.24 -28.34 7.46
N LYS A 695 -15.21 -29.23 6.45
CA LYS A 695 -14.57 -30.53 6.56
C LYS A 695 -13.13 -30.47 6.06
N GLY A 696 -12.19 -30.41 6.99
CA GLY A 696 -10.76 -30.58 6.72
C GLY A 696 -10.41 -31.94 6.11
N LEU A 697 -9.41 -31.97 5.25
CA LEU A 697 -8.92 -33.18 4.60
C LEU A 697 -7.47 -33.49 4.97
N GLU A 698 -7.26 -34.64 5.60
CA GLU A 698 -5.96 -35.16 6.00
C GLU A 698 -5.20 -35.82 4.85
N GLY A 699 -3.87 -35.65 4.84
CA GLY A 699 -2.97 -36.44 4.01
C GLY A 699 -2.83 -35.99 2.55
N ALA A 700 -3.29 -34.78 2.21
CA ALA A 700 -2.89 -34.11 0.97
C ALA A 700 -1.41 -33.74 1.06
N THR A 701 -0.64 -33.92 -0.02
CA THR A 701 0.76 -33.47 -0.06
C THR A 701 0.92 -32.32 -1.05
N PHE A 702 1.81 -31.38 -0.70
CA PHE A 702 2.06 -30.16 -1.45
C PHE A 702 3.54 -29.90 -1.63
N GLU A 703 3.90 -29.24 -2.72
CA GLU A 703 5.15 -28.49 -2.85
C GLU A 703 4.85 -27.01 -2.53
N PHE A 704 5.64 -26.43 -1.62
CA PHE A 704 5.64 -25.01 -1.29
C PHE A 704 6.98 -24.40 -1.69
N TYR A 705 6.95 -23.30 -2.44
CA TYR A 705 8.16 -22.73 -3.04
C TYR A 705 8.00 -21.27 -3.43
N GLN A 706 9.12 -20.61 -3.74
CA GLN A 706 9.16 -19.33 -4.44
C GLN A 706 9.62 -19.56 -5.89
N LYS A 707 9.60 -18.52 -6.74
CA LYS A 707 10.14 -18.60 -8.10
C LYS A 707 11.27 -17.60 -8.29
N ASP A 708 12.30 -18.00 -9.05
CA ASP A 708 13.32 -17.07 -9.54
C ASP A 708 12.78 -16.17 -10.67
N GLU A 709 13.59 -15.20 -11.14
CA GLU A 709 13.22 -14.32 -12.26
C GLU A 709 12.91 -15.09 -13.57
N GLY A 710 13.46 -16.29 -13.72
CA GLY A 710 13.20 -17.19 -14.84
C GLY A 710 11.91 -18.01 -14.69
N GLY A 711 11.19 -17.87 -13.57
CA GLY A 711 9.98 -18.61 -13.25
C GLY A 711 10.22 -20.03 -12.73
N ASN A 712 11.46 -20.40 -12.38
CA ASN A 712 11.79 -21.73 -11.87
C ASN A 712 11.55 -21.81 -10.36
N PRO A 713 10.99 -22.92 -9.83
CA PRO A 713 10.85 -23.13 -8.39
C PRO A 713 12.19 -23.12 -7.67
N ILE A 714 12.27 -22.34 -6.59
CA ILE A 714 13.37 -22.27 -5.63
C ILE A 714 12.84 -22.49 -4.21
N ASN A 715 13.72 -22.88 -3.28
CA ASN A 715 13.36 -23.13 -1.87
C ASN A 715 12.19 -24.12 -1.68
N VAL A 716 12.16 -25.19 -2.48
CA VAL A 716 11.04 -26.15 -2.49
C VAL A 716 11.00 -26.98 -1.21
N VAL A 717 9.85 -26.96 -0.53
CA VAL A 717 9.55 -27.74 0.67
C VAL A 717 8.32 -28.61 0.44
N GLU A 718 8.36 -29.88 0.87
CA GLU A 718 7.19 -30.75 0.85
C GLU A 718 6.37 -30.61 2.14
N LEU A 719 5.07 -30.39 2.01
CA LEU A 719 4.14 -30.23 3.12
C LEU A 719 3.04 -31.29 3.07
N THR A 720 2.41 -31.58 4.20
CA THR A 720 1.29 -32.54 4.28
C THR A 720 0.20 -32.02 5.21
N SER A 721 -1.06 -32.09 4.78
CA SER A 721 -2.20 -31.65 5.59
C SER A 721 -2.45 -32.57 6.79
N GLY A 722 -2.63 -31.93 7.96
CA GLY A 722 -2.92 -32.59 9.22
C GLY A 722 -4.33 -33.19 9.31
N ALA A 723 -4.65 -33.83 10.44
CA ALA A 723 -5.92 -34.51 10.65
C ALA A 723 -7.15 -33.57 10.64
N ASP A 724 -6.95 -32.30 10.96
CA ASP A 724 -7.93 -31.22 10.88
C ASP A 724 -7.92 -30.50 9.52
N GLY A 725 -7.07 -30.92 8.59
CA GLY A 725 -6.90 -30.31 7.27
C GLY A 725 -5.91 -29.15 7.22
N HIS A 726 -5.33 -28.73 8.34
CA HIS A 726 -4.44 -27.56 8.39
C HIS A 726 -2.98 -27.91 8.08
N ILE A 727 -2.25 -26.93 7.54
CA ILE A 727 -0.79 -26.91 7.36
C ILE A 727 -0.30 -25.54 7.83
N LEU A 728 0.54 -25.51 8.85
CA LEU A 728 1.16 -24.27 9.33
C LEU A 728 2.59 -24.17 8.82
N ILE A 729 2.90 -23.07 8.15
CA ILE A 729 4.24 -22.71 7.66
C ILE A 729 4.61 -21.42 8.39
N ASP A 730 5.74 -21.40 9.09
CA ASP A 730 6.09 -20.33 10.03
C ASP A 730 7.49 -19.77 9.73
N GLY A 731 7.76 -18.56 10.19
CA GLY A 731 9.06 -17.89 10.02
C GLY A 731 9.33 -17.42 8.59
N LEU A 732 8.32 -16.93 7.88
CA LEU A 732 8.41 -16.44 6.50
C LEU A 732 8.59 -14.93 6.43
N ASP A 733 9.43 -14.45 5.53
CA ASP A 733 9.42 -13.04 5.09
C ASP A 733 8.24 -12.76 4.17
N ALA A 734 7.98 -11.48 3.95
CA ALA A 734 7.05 -11.03 2.93
C ALA A 734 7.51 -11.47 1.54
N GLY A 735 6.55 -11.64 0.64
CA GLY A 735 6.84 -12.06 -0.72
C GLY A 735 5.75 -12.95 -1.32
N VAL A 736 6.07 -13.46 -2.52
CA VAL A 736 5.15 -14.30 -3.29
C VAL A 736 5.61 -15.75 -3.23
N TYR A 737 4.72 -16.58 -2.72
CA TYR A 737 4.89 -18.00 -2.57
C TYR A 737 3.90 -18.76 -3.44
N TYR A 738 4.22 -20.01 -3.72
CA TYR A 738 3.42 -20.90 -4.53
C TYR A 738 3.19 -22.20 -3.77
N LEU A 739 1.95 -22.66 -3.78
CA LEU A 739 1.53 -23.92 -3.19
C LEU A 739 0.90 -24.79 -4.26
N LYS A 740 1.50 -25.95 -4.52
CA LYS A 740 1.04 -26.89 -5.56
C LYS A 740 0.74 -28.25 -4.95
N GLU A 741 -0.48 -28.75 -5.14
CA GLU A 741 -0.83 -30.10 -4.68
C GLU A 741 -0.12 -31.15 -5.54
N THR A 742 0.66 -32.02 -4.90
CA THR A 742 1.34 -33.15 -5.56
C THR A 742 0.60 -34.46 -5.39
N LYS A 743 -0.27 -34.55 -4.37
CA LYS A 743 -1.11 -35.73 -4.12
C LYS A 743 -2.36 -35.37 -3.33
N ALA A 744 -3.52 -35.72 -3.88
CA ALA A 744 -4.79 -35.61 -3.16
C ALA A 744 -4.95 -36.63 -2.00
N PRO A 745 -5.78 -36.29 -1.00
CA PRO A 745 -6.33 -37.23 -0.03
C PRO A 745 -7.09 -38.39 -0.69
N GLU A 746 -7.21 -39.52 0.02
CA GLU A 746 -7.94 -40.68 -0.48
C GLU A 746 -9.42 -40.33 -0.78
N GLY A 747 -9.89 -40.67 -1.98
CA GLY A 747 -11.27 -40.42 -2.41
C GLY A 747 -11.51 -39.03 -3.01
N TYR A 748 -10.46 -38.22 -3.19
CA TYR A 748 -10.53 -36.89 -3.80
C TYR A 748 -9.71 -36.82 -5.11
N VAL A 749 -10.06 -35.86 -5.96
CA VAL A 749 -9.31 -35.55 -7.19
C VAL A 749 -8.13 -34.64 -6.82
N CYS A 750 -6.95 -34.89 -7.40
CA CYS A 750 -5.78 -34.03 -7.27
C CYS A 750 -5.98 -32.78 -8.11
N SER A 751 -5.77 -31.61 -7.50
CA SER A 751 -5.77 -30.35 -8.22
C SER A 751 -4.50 -30.23 -9.07
N GLU A 752 -4.64 -29.70 -10.28
CA GLU A 752 -3.51 -29.26 -11.11
C GLU A 752 -3.22 -27.76 -10.91
N GLU A 753 -4.01 -27.08 -10.06
CA GLU A 753 -3.86 -25.66 -9.78
C GLU A 753 -2.64 -25.41 -8.89
N GLU A 754 -1.86 -24.39 -9.26
CA GLU A 754 -0.80 -23.81 -8.46
C GLU A 754 -1.37 -22.54 -7.81
N LEU A 755 -1.48 -22.55 -6.48
CA LEU A 755 -2.02 -21.42 -5.74
C LEU A 755 -0.90 -20.41 -5.45
N THR A 756 -1.11 -19.16 -5.83
CA THR A 756 -0.20 -18.06 -5.47
C THR A 756 -0.64 -17.47 -4.13
N ILE A 757 0.29 -17.35 -3.18
CA ILE A 757 0.07 -16.80 -1.85
C ILE A 757 0.99 -15.60 -1.70
N THR A 758 0.43 -14.43 -1.44
CA THR A 758 1.21 -13.21 -1.22
C THR A 758 1.17 -12.86 0.25
N ILE A 759 2.34 -12.77 0.87
CA ILE A 759 2.54 -12.13 2.16
C ILE A 759 2.95 -10.68 1.86
N PRO A 760 2.15 -9.66 2.21
CA PRO A 760 2.52 -8.27 1.95
C PRO A 760 3.70 -7.84 2.83
N ASP A 761 4.47 -6.85 2.39
CA ASP A 761 5.61 -6.27 3.13
C ASP A 761 5.21 -5.60 4.45
N GLN A 762 3.90 -5.47 4.71
CA GLN A 762 3.30 -4.90 5.91
C GLN A 762 2.06 -5.74 6.22
N ALA A 763 2.10 -6.62 7.22
CA ALA A 763 0.94 -7.43 7.58
C ALA A 763 0.04 -6.74 8.61
N ASP A 764 -1.19 -7.26 8.73
CA ASP A 764 -2.02 -7.01 9.90
C ASP A 764 -1.28 -7.48 11.17
N GLY A 765 -1.56 -6.87 12.33
CA GLY A 765 -0.91 -7.20 13.60
C GLY A 765 -1.12 -8.65 14.11
N SER A 766 -1.64 -9.57 13.28
CA SER A 766 -1.78 -11.00 13.56
C SER A 766 -0.63 -11.85 12.99
N ASN A 767 0.16 -11.30 12.07
CA ASN A 767 1.26 -11.95 11.35
C ASN A 767 0.87 -13.30 10.71
N LEU A 768 -0.39 -13.46 10.31
CA LEU A 768 -0.98 -14.71 9.82
C LEU A 768 -1.70 -14.52 8.48
N VAL A 769 -1.27 -15.27 7.47
CA VAL A 769 -1.98 -15.39 6.19
C VAL A 769 -2.76 -16.70 6.16
N SER A 770 -4.10 -16.61 6.10
CA SER A 770 -4.96 -17.79 6.02
C SER A 770 -5.34 -18.11 4.57
N VAL A 771 -5.07 -19.33 4.14
CA VAL A 771 -5.27 -19.79 2.77
C VAL A 771 -6.16 -21.03 2.78
N LYS A 772 -7.08 -21.16 1.83
CA LYS A 772 -7.92 -22.36 1.68
C LYS A 772 -7.61 -23.09 0.38
N PHE A 773 -7.54 -24.42 0.43
CA PHE A 773 -7.29 -25.26 -0.74
C PHE A 773 -8.31 -26.40 -0.83
N ALA A 774 -9.23 -26.35 -1.79
CA ALA A 774 -10.34 -27.30 -1.93
C ALA A 774 -9.97 -28.50 -2.80
N ASN A 775 -10.48 -29.71 -2.48
CA ASN A 775 -10.54 -30.80 -3.48
C ASN A 775 -11.99 -31.25 -3.67
N SER A 776 -12.31 -31.61 -4.91
CA SER A 776 -13.57 -32.28 -5.23
C SER A 776 -13.49 -33.76 -4.87
N PRO A 777 -14.52 -34.32 -4.19
CA PRO A 777 -14.60 -35.76 -4.00
C PRO A 777 -14.73 -36.47 -5.35
N VAL A 778 -14.09 -37.62 -5.51
CA VAL A 778 -14.21 -38.44 -6.72
C VAL A 778 -15.69 -38.81 -6.89
N PRO A 779 -16.32 -38.51 -8.03
CA PRO A 779 -17.74 -38.77 -8.21
C PRO A 779 -18.03 -40.26 -8.07
N HIS A 780 -18.79 -40.62 -7.04
CA HIS A 780 -19.35 -41.96 -6.94
C HIS A 780 -20.42 -42.12 -8.02
N THR A 781 -20.06 -42.71 -9.16
CA THR A 781 -21.00 -43.15 -10.20
C THR A 781 -21.81 -44.36 -9.69
N GLY A 782 -22.67 -44.11 -8.70
CA GLY A 782 -23.49 -45.10 -8.01
C GLY A 782 -24.68 -44.52 -7.21
N GLY A 783 -24.87 -43.20 -7.18
CA GLY A 783 -26.02 -42.54 -6.54
C GLY A 783 -27.28 -42.47 -7.45
N MET A 784 -28.43 -42.13 -6.83
CA MET A 784 -29.84 -42.08 -7.30
C MET A 784 -30.19 -42.27 -8.80
N GLY A 785 -29.40 -41.75 -9.74
CA GLY A 785 -29.58 -41.97 -11.17
C GLY A 785 -29.61 -43.45 -11.57
N THR A 786 -28.72 -44.28 -11.01
CA THR A 786 -28.69 -45.73 -11.31
C THR A 786 -29.95 -46.44 -10.81
N MET A 787 -30.54 -45.99 -9.69
CA MET A 787 -31.83 -46.49 -9.20
C MET A 787 -32.97 -46.10 -10.12
N LEU A 788 -32.99 -44.87 -10.65
CA LEU A 788 -33.98 -44.43 -11.64
C LEU A 788 -33.90 -45.24 -12.93
N PHE A 789 -32.70 -45.51 -13.45
CA PHE A 789 -32.52 -46.34 -14.64
C PHE A 789 -32.86 -47.81 -14.40
N THR A 790 -32.56 -48.35 -13.22
CA THR A 790 -32.88 -49.74 -12.88
C THR A 790 -34.38 -49.94 -12.66
N VAL A 791 -35.04 -49.01 -11.95
CA VAL A 791 -36.49 -49.04 -11.71
C VAL A 791 -37.26 -48.75 -13.01
N GLY A 792 -36.81 -47.76 -13.79
CA GLY A 792 -37.36 -47.45 -15.11
C GLY A 792 -37.19 -48.62 -16.10
N GLY A 793 -36.02 -49.24 -16.13
CA GLY A 793 -35.73 -50.42 -16.95
C GLY A 793 -36.59 -51.62 -16.58
N MET A 794 -36.76 -51.91 -15.28
CA MET A 794 -37.64 -52.98 -14.81
C MET A 794 -39.12 -52.73 -15.14
N SER A 795 -39.58 -51.48 -15.09
CA SER A 795 -40.98 -51.15 -15.41
C SER A 795 -41.26 -51.23 -16.92
N ILE A 796 -40.29 -50.87 -17.77
CA ILE A 796 -40.36 -51.09 -19.23
C ILE A 796 -40.40 -52.59 -19.56
N LEU A 797 -39.57 -53.42 -18.90
CA LEU A 797 -39.56 -54.87 -19.09
C LEU A 797 -40.89 -55.52 -18.66
N ALA A 798 -41.49 -55.06 -17.56
CA ALA A 798 -42.80 -55.52 -17.12
C ALA A 798 -43.92 -55.15 -18.10
N ALA A 799 -43.89 -53.93 -18.66
CA ALA A 799 -44.84 -53.49 -19.67
C ALA A 799 -44.72 -54.28 -20.99
N ALA A 800 -43.48 -54.56 -21.43
CA ALA A 800 -43.22 -55.39 -22.61
C ALA A 800 -43.68 -56.84 -22.40
N GLY A 801 -43.50 -57.39 -21.20
CA GLY A 801 -44.01 -58.72 -20.82
C GLY A 801 -45.53 -58.80 -20.83
N ALA A 802 -46.22 -57.77 -20.33
CA ALA A 802 -47.69 -57.71 -20.32
C ALA A 802 -48.29 -57.63 -21.73
N VAL A 803 -47.65 -56.88 -22.64
CA VAL A 803 -48.08 -56.78 -24.05
C VAL A 803 -47.90 -58.11 -24.81
N MET A 804 -46.90 -58.91 -24.46
CA MET A 804 -46.68 -60.24 -25.06
C MET A 804 -47.62 -61.34 -24.54
N ILE A 805 -48.29 -61.14 -23.40
CA ILE A 805 -49.18 -62.13 -22.77
C ILE A 805 -50.66 -61.91 -23.13
N VAL A 806 -51.02 -60.84 -23.86
CA VAL A 806 -52.40 -60.63 -24.33
C VAL A 806 -52.80 -61.74 -25.33
N PRO A 807 -53.78 -62.62 -25.00
CA PRO A 807 -54.16 -63.71 -25.88
C PRO A 807 -54.91 -63.21 -27.13
N ARG A 808 -54.52 -63.71 -28.31
CA ARG A 808 -55.14 -63.45 -29.63
C ARG A 808 -56.57 -64.04 -29.80
N THR A 809 -57.46 -63.95 -28.81
CA THR A 809 -58.75 -64.67 -28.82
C THR A 809 -60.02 -63.82 -28.87
N PHE A 810 -59.99 -62.58 -29.36
CA PHE A 810 -61.24 -61.84 -29.62
C PHE A 810 -61.24 -61.10 -30.95
N ARG A 811 -61.29 -61.85 -32.04
CA ARG A 811 -61.80 -61.35 -33.33
C ARG A 811 -62.38 -62.47 -34.18
N LYS A 812 -63.61 -62.93 -33.88
CA LYS A 812 -64.56 -63.52 -34.85
C LYS A 812 -65.95 -63.79 -34.24
N LYS A 813 -66.97 -63.55 -35.07
CA LYS A 813 -68.44 -63.80 -34.96
C LYS A 813 -69.23 -62.72 -34.20
N GLN A 814 -70.18 -61.97 -34.76
CA GLN A 814 -71.16 -62.22 -35.83
C GLN A 814 -71.85 -63.59 -35.72
N GLU A 815 -73.00 -63.63 -35.03
CA GLU A 815 -74.28 -64.20 -35.51
C GLU A 815 -75.30 -64.33 -34.35
N ASN A 816 -76.45 -63.68 -34.56
CA ASN A 816 -77.82 -63.96 -34.06
C ASN A 816 -78.27 -63.68 -32.61
N SER A 817 -79.41 -62.96 -32.59
CA SER A 817 -80.41 -62.58 -31.56
C SER A 817 -80.04 -61.55 -30.52
#